data_AF-A0A496P5L9-F1
#
_entry.id   AF-A0A496P5L9-F1
#
_cell.length_a   1.000
_cell.length_b   1.000
_cell.length_c   1.000
_cell.angle_alpha   90.00
_cell.angle_beta   90.00
_cell.angle_gamma   90.00
#
_symmetry.space_group_name_H-M   'P 1'
#
loop_
_entity.id
_entity.type
_entity.pdbx_description
1 polymer ?
#
loop_
_entity_poly.entity_id
_entity_poly.type
_entity_poly.pdbx_seq_one_letter_code
_entity_poly.pdbx_strand_id
1 'polypeptide(L)'
;MYLIFDTETTGLPQNFNAPLSDSDNWPRMVQIAWQLHDENGELIENQDYIIKPEGYDIPFNATRIHGISTKMAQEQGRDLQEVLEEFTEVLKKTKVVAGHNIDFDYKIVGAELFRKGIENTLEKTPSADTMELGTDFCQLSGGKNGRYKSPKLEELYEKLYGKKFDEAHNAAADVNATAQVFFEMMRIGIIPAENLKISQEQLEAYQNLHPNPIKPFAIVIRRQVEDFNKKKKTVDFGDTDEVEIGDYFNFHNHSIFSSLQSTTSIEDLINKAKSDNFPAVGMVDLGNMMGAFKFISEVENYNSKVKKAHQEYIDQKQKAEEEGVEFSETEPQQKTIIPVLGCEFYISDRPEQKQFTKDDPDRRTNMVLLAKNFTGYKNLAKLSSIGFVKGFYFGVPRISRQMISQYKEGLIAVTSGISGDIPDAILNFGEQKGEELFKWWKEEFGEDFYVQIQNHGLYEEEHVNQTLLQFAEKYDVKILAQNETFYTEKSDADIQDIVSCIKDGEKLSTPIGRGFGKRRGLASQEFYIKNTEEIKQAFRQYPDAFEAYTELLQKFEPYTLKRDVLLPEFDIPQEFQHEDDLKDGGKRGENAYLRHLTYEGAKKKYGEITDEIAERLDFELEVIAKTGYPGYFLIVQDFCNEAKNMGVSVGPGRGSAAGSAVAYCIGITNVDPIKYDLLFERFLNPERISMPDIDIDFDDEGRDRIIKWVIDKYGQSNVAQIITYSVLGGKSAIKDAGRVLDVPIFETNNIAKLVPSVPGMNIAKALSKYDKLKDEDKVLVDEMKAILENPKDSRYRVLDSARKMEGCIRNTGIHACGVIITPEDISNLVPISIAAKDADILVSQFDNSVAESAGLLKMDFLGLRTLTIIKDALKLIKQRYNIDINPDEIPLDDAKTYQLFKEGRTVGIFQYESAGMQKYMRDLKPTVFADLIAMNALYRPGPIKYIPNFINRKHGVEEIVYDLPETEEYLKETYGITVYQEQVMLLSQKLANFTKGEADTLRKAMGKKQRNVLDKMYPKFIEGGKANNLDETKLQKIWKDWEAFAEYAFNKSHSTCYALIAYHTAYLKANYPAEYMASVMSNNINNTAQITMFMEDCKSMGVDVLGPDVNESQYKFSVNEKGQIRFGLGAIKGIGEGPSEAIDQERQKGKFKDVFDFFERVSSSQVNKRVVEGLVMAGAFDELDTYHRAQY
;
A
#
# COMPACT_ATOMS: atom_id res chain seq x y z
N MET A 1 -7.16 54.58 -32.56
CA MET A 1 -7.27 54.59 -31.10
C MET A 1 -6.91 53.21 -30.59
N TYR A 2 -6.28 53.16 -29.42
CA TYR A 2 -5.88 51.92 -28.72
C TYR A 2 -6.82 51.70 -27.55
N LEU A 3 -7.43 50.51 -27.46
CA LEU A 3 -8.28 50.13 -26.32
C LEU A 3 -7.50 49.17 -25.44
N ILE A 4 -7.39 49.46 -24.15
CA ILE A 4 -6.85 48.55 -23.16
C ILE A 4 -7.98 48.18 -22.22
N PHE A 5 -8.23 46.89 -22.02
CA PHE A 5 -9.28 46.43 -21.11
C PHE A 5 -8.84 45.16 -20.38
N ASP A 6 -9.48 44.92 -19.24
CA ASP A 6 -9.24 43.77 -18.38
C ASP A 6 -10.54 43.40 -17.68
N THR A 7 -10.69 42.11 -17.34
CA THR A 7 -11.88 41.60 -16.68
C THR A 7 -11.57 40.82 -15.41
N GLU A 8 -12.36 41.06 -14.36
CA GLU A 8 -12.45 40.15 -13.23
C GLU A 8 -13.61 39.19 -13.43
N THR A 9 -13.46 37.94 -12.96
CA THR A 9 -14.43 36.87 -13.25
C THR A 9 -14.77 36.05 -12.01
N THR A 10 -15.83 35.25 -12.11
CA THR A 10 -16.21 34.31 -11.04
C THR A 10 -15.25 33.13 -10.87
N GLY A 11 -14.21 32.98 -11.71
CA GLY A 11 -13.25 31.88 -11.60
C GLY A 11 -12.59 31.52 -12.93
N LEU A 12 -12.22 30.25 -13.09
CA LEU A 12 -11.61 29.74 -14.33
C LEU A 12 -12.62 28.88 -15.12
N PRO A 13 -12.52 28.84 -16.47
CA PRO A 13 -13.38 28.01 -17.30
C PRO A 13 -13.24 26.53 -16.96
N GLN A 14 -14.28 25.74 -17.26
CA GLN A 14 -14.22 24.29 -17.06
C GLN A 14 -13.26 23.63 -18.05
N ASN A 15 -13.29 24.09 -19.30
CA ASN A 15 -12.45 23.69 -20.41
C ASN A 15 -11.98 24.96 -21.16
N PHE A 16 -10.68 25.19 -21.20
CA PHE A 16 -10.10 26.37 -21.88
C PHE A 16 -10.28 26.36 -23.42
N ASN A 17 -10.64 25.21 -24.00
CA ASN A 17 -10.82 25.03 -25.44
C ASN A 17 -12.30 25.01 -25.88
N ALA A 18 -13.26 25.27 -24.98
CA ALA A 18 -14.66 25.29 -25.37
C ALA A 18 -14.97 26.47 -26.31
N PRO A 19 -15.87 26.30 -27.30
CA PRO A 19 -16.31 27.43 -28.13
C PRO A 19 -17.10 28.45 -27.30
N LEU A 20 -17.16 29.72 -27.73
CA LEU A 20 -17.96 30.75 -27.05
C LEU A 20 -19.47 30.44 -27.02
N SER A 21 -19.94 29.62 -27.96
CA SER A 21 -21.32 29.13 -27.99
C SER A 21 -21.64 28.19 -26.83
N ASP A 22 -20.63 27.57 -26.21
CA ASP A 22 -20.75 26.88 -24.93
C ASP A 22 -20.54 27.90 -23.81
N SER A 23 -21.45 28.87 -23.72
CA SER A 23 -21.30 29.99 -22.81
C SER A 23 -21.28 29.55 -21.35
N ASP A 24 -21.87 28.41 -20.99
CA ASP A 24 -21.91 27.93 -19.60
C ASP A 24 -20.56 27.38 -19.12
N ASN A 25 -19.66 27.01 -20.04
CA ASN A 25 -18.28 26.65 -19.72
C ASN A 25 -17.45 27.83 -19.18
N TRP A 26 -17.72 29.03 -19.69
CA TRP A 26 -16.96 30.24 -19.41
C TRP A 26 -17.44 30.91 -18.11
N PRO A 27 -16.53 31.43 -17.25
CA PRO A 27 -16.92 32.11 -16.03
C PRO A 27 -17.70 33.40 -16.33
N ARG A 28 -18.40 33.93 -15.32
CA ARG A 28 -19.18 35.17 -15.46
C ARG A 28 -18.29 36.38 -15.23
N MET A 29 -18.51 37.43 -16.02
CA MET A 29 -17.81 38.70 -15.86
C MET A 29 -18.32 39.42 -14.61
N VAL A 30 -17.40 39.80 -13.72
CA VAL A 30 -17.68 40.44 -12.43
C VAL A 30 -17.34 41.92 -12.48
N GLN A 31 -16.24 42.26 -13.14
CA GLN A 31 -15.80 43.63 -13.36
C GLN A 31 -15.24 43.72 -14.77
N ILE A 32 -15.43 44.87 -15.41
CA ILE A 32 -14.72 45.24 -16.62
C ILE A 32 -14.24 46.67 -16.47
N ALA A 33 -12.97 46.88 -16.75
CA ALA A 33 -12.39 48.21 -16.85
C ALA A 33 -11.79 48.38 -18.24
N TRP A 34 -11.79 49.61 -18.75
CA TRP A 34 -11.10 49.92 -19.99
C TRP A 34 -10.58 51.35 -20.04
N GLN A 35 -9.54 51.55 -20.85
CA GLN A 35 -8.99 52.83 -21.24
C GLN A 35 -8.91 52.92 -22.76
N LEU A 36 -9.46 54.00 -23.32
CA LEU A 36 -9.32 54.33 -24.74
C LEU A 36 -8.30 55.45 -24.89
N HIS A 37 -7.30 55.24 -25.73
CA HIS A 37 -6.25 56.20 -26.02
C HIS A 37 -6.22 56.60 -27.50
N ASP A 38 -5.75 57.81 -27.76
CA ASP A 38 -5.51 58.30 -29.11
C ASP A 38 -4.24 57.70 -29.73
N GLU A 39 -3.85 58.17 -30.92
CA GLU A 39 -2.63 57.70 -31.60
C GLU A 39 -1.31 58.17 -30.96
N ASN A 40 -1.37 59.18 -30.08
CA ASN A 40 -0.24 59.71 -29.32
C ASN A 40 -0.14 59.10 -27.91
N GLY A 41 -1.05 58.19 -27.54
CA GLY A 41 -1.10 57.57 -26.23
C GLY A 41 -1.79 58.42 -25.16
N GLU A 42 -2.45 59.52 -25.54
CA GLU A 42 -3.23 60.33 -24.60
C GLU A 42 -4.56 59.63 -24.25
N LEU A 43 -4.91 59.63 -22.97
CA LEU A 43 -6.14 59.01 -22.45
C LEU A 43 -7.37 59.84 -22.88
N ILE A 44 -8.26 59.23 -23.67
CA ILE A 44 -9.53 59.82 -24.13
C ILE A 44 -10.66 59.48 -23.17
N GLU A 45 -10.74 58.21 -22.77
CA GLU A 45 -11.85 57.65 -22.00
C GLU A 45 -11.34 56.60 -21.02
N ASN A 46 -11.92 56.54 -19.83
CA ASN A 46 -11.63 55.51 -18.83
C ASN A 46 -12.92 55.13 -18.11
N GLN A 47 -13.25 53.84 -18.07
CA GLN A 47 -14.39 53.31 -17.33
C GLN A 47 -13.97 52.13 -16.45
N ASP A 48 -14.72 51.95 -15.36
CA ASP A 48 -14.56 50.88 -14.37
C ASP A 48 -15.95 50.51 -13.83
N TYR A 49 -16.47 49.36 -14.29
CA TYR A 49 -17.79 48.87 -13.94
C TYR A 49 -17.75 47.52 -13.26
N ILE A 50 -18.40 47.44 -12.11
CA ILE A 50 -18.79 46.18 -11.47
C ILE A 50 -20.10 45.74 -12.13
N ILE A 51 -20.21 44.48 -12.49
CA ILE A 51 -21.37 43.90 -13.14
C ILE A 51 -22.34 43.37 -12.08
N LYS A 52 -23.61 43.72 -12.21
CA LYS A 52 -24.67 43.19 -11.36
C LYS A 52 -24.93 41.72 -11.71
N PRO A 53 -24.86 40.79 -10.75
CA PRO A 53 -25.03 39.37 -11.05
C PRO A 53 -26.46 39.03 -11.50
N GLU A 54 -26.57 38.20 -12.55
CA GLU A 54 -27.83 37.74 -13.13
C GLU A 54 -27.93 36.21 -13.05
N GLY A 55 -28.56 35.71 -11.99
CA GLY A 55 -28.74 34.26 -11.77
C GLY A 55 -27.44 33.51 -11.47
N TYR A 56 -26.46 34.19 -10.88
CA TYR A 56 -25.22 33.58 -10.37
C TYR A 56 -24.72 34.32 -9.13
N ASP A 57 -23.87 33.65 -8.37
CA ASP A 57 -23.12 34.23 -7.26
C ASP A 57 -21.65 34.41 -7.64
N ILE A 58 -20.98 35.37 -7.00
CA ILE A 58 -19.53 35.52 -7.09
C ILE A 58 -18.91 34.63 -6.00
N PRO A 59 -18.14 33.58 -6.35
CA PRO A 59 -17.62 32.63 -5.38
C PRO A 59 -16.66 33.28 -4.38
N PHE A 60 -16.58 32.72 -3.18
CA PHE A 60 -15.72 33.22 -2.12
C PHE A 60 -14.24 33.25 -2.53
N ASN A 61 -13.76 32.20 -3.20
CA ASN A 61 -12.37 32.14 -3.65
C ASN A 61 -12.05 33.19 -4.72
N ALA A 62 -13.03 33.57 -5.56
CA ALA A 62 -12.88 34.70 -6.49
C ALA A 62 -12.88 36.04 -5.72
N THR A 63 -13.82 36.22 -4.79
CA THR A 63 -13.93 37.41 -3.92
C THR A 63 -12.62 37.66 -3.14
N ARG A 64 -11.92 36.62 -2.69
CA ARG A 64 -10.62 36.77 -2.01
C ARG A 64 -9.50 37.30 -2.90
N ILE A 65 -9.61 37.09 -4.21
CA ILE A 65 -8.62 37.55 -5.19
C ILE A 65 -8.88 39.02 -5.50
N HIS A 66 -10.10 39.36 -5.96
CA HIS A 66 -10.40 40.70 -6.49
C HIS A 66 -11.22 41.61 -5.54
N GLY A 67 -11.76 41.09 -4.43
CA GLY A 67 -12.46 41.87 -3.39
C GLY A 67 -13.95 42.16 -3.62
N ILE A 68 -14.53 41.73 -4.76
CA ILE A 68 -15.93 42.01 -5.11
C ILE A 68 -16.82 40.84 -4.68
N SER A 69 -17.68 41.05 -3.69
CA SER A 69 -18.67 40.05 -3.25
C SER A 69 -19.98 40.15 -4.04
N THR A 70 -20.78 39.08 -4.07
CA THR A 70 -22.15 39.11 -4.65
C THR A 70 -22.97 40.27 -4.09
N LYS A 71 -22.90 40.50 -2.78
CA LYS A 71 -23.61 41.61 -2.12
C LYS A 71 -23.15 42.98 -2.64
N MET A 72 -21.84 43.20 -2.74
CA MET A 72 -21.27 44.43 -3.27
C MET A 72 -21.68 44.65 -4.74
N ALA A 73 -21.63 43.59 -5.55
CA ALA A 73 -22.03 43.64 -6.95
C ALA A 73 -23.54 43.88 -7.13
N GLN A 74 -24.39 43.40 -6.22
CA GLN A 74 -25.82 43.73 -6.23
C GLN A 74 -26.10 45.19 -5.84
N GLU A 75 -25.37 45.73 -4.87
CA GLU A 75 -25.55 47.10 -4.35
C GLU A 75 -24.94 48.18 -5.27
N GLN A 76 -23.79 47.88 -5.88
CA GLN A 76 -22.96 48.85 -6.61
C GLN A 76 -22.79 48.51 -8.10
N GLY A 77 -23.25 47.36 -8.55
CA GLY A 77 -23.08 46.90 -9.93
C GLY A 77 -24.05 47.55 -10.91
N ARG A 78 -23.61 47.63 -12.18
CA ARG A 78 -24.41 48.05 -13.32
C ARG A 78 -24.96 46.85 -14.09
N ASP A 79 -26.03 47.09 -14.86
CA ASP A 79 -26.62 46.08 -15.71
C ASP A 79 -25.62 45.63 -16.80
N LEU A 80 -25.52 44.31 -17.03
CA LEU A 80 -24.56 43.75 -17.97
C LEU A 80 -24.84 44.19 -19.41
N GLN A 81 -26.11 44.28 -19.81
CA GLN A 81 -26.50 44.70 -21.17
C GLN A 81 -26.01 46.11 -21.45
N GLU A 82 -26.27 47.05 -20.53
CA GLU A 82 -25.87 48.45 -20.66
C GLU A 82 -24.34 48.59 -20.81
N VAL A 83 -23.59 47.86 -19.98
CA VAL A 83 -22.12 47.89 -20.01
C VAL A 83 -21.57 47.29 -21.32
N LEU A 84 -22.13 46.19 -21.80
CA LEU A 84 -21.70 45.59 -23.08
C LEU A 84 -22.03 46.47 -24.29
N GLU A 85 -23.16 47.16 -24.28
CA GLU A 85 -23.53 48.13 -25.32
C GLU A 85 -22.56 49.32 -25.33
N GLU A 86 -22.24 49.89 -24.17
CA GLU A 86 -21.23 50.95 -24.04
C GLU A 86 -19.84 50.46 -24.53
N PHE A 87 -19.40 49.27 -24.11
CA PHE A 87 -18.14 48.69 -24.55
C PHE A 87 -18.11 48.46 -26.07
N THR A 88 -19.22 48.02 -26.67
CA THR A 88 -19.34 47.82 -28.12
C THR A 88 -19.22 49.13 -28.91
N GLU A 89 -19.74 50.25 -28.38
CA GLU A 89 -19.56 51.57 -28.99
C GLU A 89 -18.10 52.05 -28.94
N VAL A 90 -17.37 51.71 -27.86
CA VAL A 90 -15.93 51.98 -27.75
C VAL A 90 -15.15 51.13 -28.76
N LEU A 91 -15.49 49.84 -28.89
CA LEU A 91 -14.86 48.95 -29.86
C LEU A 91 -14.98 49.44 -31.31
N LYS A 92 -16.09 50.07 -31.70
CA LYS A 92 -16.26 50.64 -33.05
C LYS A 92 -15.24 51.74 -33.39
N LYS A 93 -14.67 52.41 -32.37
CA LYS A 93 -13.65 53.46 -32.53
C LYS A 93 -12.22 52.91 -32.45
N THR A 94 -12.07 51.65 -32.08
CA THR A 94 -10.79 51.02 -31.77
C THR A 94 -10.11 50.48 -33.02
N LYS A 95 -8.79 50.69 -33.09
CA LYS A 95 -7.95 50.19 -34.19
C LYS A 95 -7.16 48.95 -33.76
N VAL A 96 -6.64 48.96 -32.54
CA VAL A 96 -5.93 47.84 -31.91
C VAL A 96 -6.38 47.76 -30.46
N VAL A 97 -6.66 46.55 -29.99
CA VAL A 97 -6.96 46.29 -28.59
C VAL A 97 -5.71 45.69 -27.95
N ALA A 98 -5.31 46.18 -26.78
CA ALA A 98 -4.15 45.68 -26.06
C ALA A 98 -4.55 45.19 -24.67
N GLY A 99 -3.81 44.21 -24.17
CA GLY A 99 -4.10 43.54 -22.90
C GLY A 99 -2.89 42.75 -22.42
N HIS A 100 -3.02 42.09 -21.28
CA HIS A 100 -2.01 41.18 -20.76
C HIS A 100 -2.64 39.80 -20.59
N ASN A 101 -2.32 38.84 -21.46
CA ASN A 101 -3.08 37.59 -21.64
C ASN A 101 -4.50 37.82 -22.20
N ILE A 102 -4.59 38.66 -23.24
CA ILE A 102 -5.84 39.22 -23.76
C ILE A 102 -6.81 38.18 -24.35
N ASP A 103 -6.29 37.03 -24.79
CA ASP A 103 -7.12 35.92 -25.28
C ASP A 103 -8.13 35.45 -24.22
N PHE A 104 -7.73 35.48 -22.95
CA PHE A 104 -8.63 35.13 -21.85
C PHE A 104 -9.79 36.12 -21.74
N ASP A 105 -9.50 37.41 -21.58
CA ASP A 105 -10.51 38.48 -21.46
C ASP A 105 -11.42 38.57 -22.69
N TYR A 106 -10.89 38.33 -23.88
CA TYR A 106 -11.68 38.21 -25.10
C TYR A 106 -12.72 37.12 -25.03
N LYS A 107 -12.37 35.95 -24.49
CA LYS A 107 -13.31 34.84 -24.36
C LYS A 107 -14.36 35.11 -23.28
N ILE A 108 -14.00 35.82 -22.21
CA ILE A 108 -14.94 36.26 -21.18
C ILE A 108 -15.99 37.22 -21.75
N VAL A 109 -15.54 38.34 -22.33
CA VAL A 109 -16.44 39.34 -22.92
C VAL A 109 -17.22 38.75 -24.09
N GLY A 110 -16.57 37.93 -24.92
CA GLY A 110 -17.19 37.23 -26.03
C GLY A 110 -18.31 36.29 -25.60
N ALA A 111 -18.13 35.56 -24.49
CA ALA A 111 -19.17 34.71 -23.92
C ALA A 111 -20.35 35.55 -23.38
N GLU A 112 -20.10 36.68 -22.71
CA GLU A 112 -21.18 37.56 -22.23
C GLU A 112 -21.95 38.23 -23.39
N LEU A 113 -21.26 38.66 -24.45
CA LEU A 113 -21.89 39.14 -25.69
C LEU A 113 -22.80 38.07 -26.30
N PHE A 114 -22.32 36.81 -26.33
CA PHE A 114 -23.12 35.69 -26.82
C PHE A 114 -24.36 35.44 -25.94
N ARG A 115 -24.23 35.44 -24.61
CA ARG A 115 -25.36 35.27 -23.66
C ARG A 115 -26.44 36.33 -23.84
N LYS A 116 -26.05 37.56 -24.19
CA LYS A 116 -26.97 38.68 -24.45
C LYS A 116 -27.45 38.80 -25.90
N GLY A 117 -26.97 37.94 -26.80
CA GLY A 117 -27.32 37.99 -28.22
C GLY A 117 -26.78 39.23 -28.95
N ILE A 118 -25.69 39.82 -28.46
CA ILE A 118 -25.01 40.97 -29.07
C ILE A 118 -23.94 40.44 -30.05
N GLU A 119 -23.80 41.05 -31.22
CA GLU A 119 -22.79 40.64 -32.21
C GLU A 119 -21.36 40.85 -31.66
N ASN A 120 -20.58 39.77 -31.58
CA ASN A 120 -19.19 39.82 -31.16
C ASN A 120 -18.27 40.32 -32.30
N THR A 121 -17.95 41.62 -32.29
CA THR A 121 -16.97 42.24 -33.21
C THR A 121 -15.54 42.25 -32.66
N LEU A 122 -15.35 41.84 -31.41
CA LEU A 122 -14.08 41.82 -30.69
C LEU A 122 -13.07 40.86 -31.33
N GLU A 123 -13.50 39.66 -31.72
CA GLU A 123 -12.66 38.64 -32.40
C GLU A 123 -12.06 39.12 -33.72
N LYS A 124 -12.72 40.08 -34.40
CA LYS A 124 -12.27 40.62 -35.69
C LYS A 124 -11.30 41.79 -35.52
N THR A 125 -11.16 42.33 -34.30
CA THR A 125 -10.34 43.51 -34.04
C THR A 125 -8.89 43.08 -33.74
N PRO A 126 -7.87 43.67 -34.40
CA PRO A 126 -6.47 43.32 -34.15
C PRO A 126 -6.09 43.51 -32.68
N SER A 127 -5.35 42.54 -32.13
CA SER A 127 -4.90 42.56 -30.73
C SER A 127 -3.38 42.68 -30.59
N ALA A 128 -2.94 43.22 -29.46
CA ALA A 128 -1.55 43.25 -29.03
C ALA A 128 -1.44 42.77 -27.58
N ASP A 129 -0.93 41.54 -27.40
CA ASP A 129 -0.76 40.95 -26.08
C ASP A 129 0.62 41.28 -25.49
N THR A 130 0.64 42.08 -24.43
CA THR A 130 1.87 42.47 -23.74
C THR A 130 2.58 41.30 -23.07
N MET A 131 1.87 40.23 -22.71
CA MET A 131 2.46 39.01 -22.16
C MET A 131 3.33 38.30 -23.21
N GLU A 132 2.79 38.10 -24.41
CA GLU A 132 3.52 37.44 -25.50
C GLU A 132 4.66 38.32 -26.01
N LEU A 133 4.36 39.59 -26.30
CA LEU A 133 5.32 40.55 -26.83
C LEU A 133 6.45 40.87 -25.83
N GLY A 134 6.18 40.77 -24.53
CA GLY A 134 7.17 40.98 -23.46
C GLY A 134 8.03 39.76 -23.14
N THR A 135 7.71 38.57 -23.68
CA THR A 135 8.37 37.31 -23.29
C THR A 135 9.87 37.31 -23.59
N ASP A 136 10.26 37.68 -24.81
CA ASP A 136 11.68 37.72 -25.21
C ASP A 136 12.45 38.88 -24.56
N PHE A 137 11.75 39.93 -24.13
CA PHE A 137 12.33 41.06 -23.40
C PHE A 137 12.65 40.69 -21.94
N CYS A 138 11.73 39.98 -21.27
CA CYS A 138 11.92 39.60 -19.87
C CYS A 138 12.92 38.44 -19.68
N GLN A 139 13.03 37.53 -20.65
CA GLN A 139 13.96 36.38 -20.64
C GLN A 139 13.89 35.53 -19.36
N LEU A 140 12.69 35.33 -18.82
CA LEU A 140 12.51 34.57 -17.58
C LEU A 140 12.77 33.07 -17.81
N SER A 141 13.47 32.45 -16.86
CA SER A 141 13.75 31.01 -16.90
C SER A 141 12.49 30.18 -16.57
N GLY A 142 12.44 28.94 -17.08
CA GLY A 142 11.34 28.01 -16.80
C GLY A 142 10.25 27.91 -17.89
N GLY A 143 10.47 28.43 -19.09
CA GLY A 143 9.57 28.23 -20.23
C GLY A 143 9.70 26.85 -20.87
N LYS A 144 8.68 26.43 -21.63
CA LYS A 144 8.61 25.10 -22.26
C LYS A 144 9.40 25.06 -23.57
N ASN A 145 9.90 23.87 -23.94
CA ASN A 145 10.56 23.59 -25.23
C ASN A 145 11.74 24.53 -25.57
N GLY A 146 12.48 24.99 -24.56
CA GLY A 146 13.61 25.90 -24.74
C GLY A 146 13.24 27.37 -24.96
N ARG A 147 11.95 27.75 -24.87
CA ARG A 147 11.49 29.16 -24.89
C ARG A 147 11.55 29.78 -23.50
N TYR A 148 11.56 31.11 -23.43
CA TYR A 148 11.44 31.85 -22.17
C TYR A 148 10.03 31.73 -21.57
N LYS A 149 9.94 31.83 -20.24
CA LYS A 149 8.65 31.88 -19.52
C LYS A 149 7.99 33.23 -19.81
N SER A 150 6.71 33.22 -20.20
CA SER A 150 5.92 34.44 -20.33
C SER A 150 5.80 35.17 -18.98
N PRO A 151 6.04 36.49 -18.94
CA PRO A 151 6.02 37.26 -17.71
C PRO A 151 4.59 37.48 -17.24
N LYS A 152 4.38 37.53 -15.92
CA LYS A 152 3.18 38.15 -15.33
C LYS A 152 3.24 39.67 -15.51
N LEU A 153 2.09 40.35 -15.40
CA LEU A 153 2.01 41.81 -15.53
C LEU A 153 2.95 42.51 -14.54
N GLU A 154 2.95 42.09 -13.26
CA GLU A 154 3.90 42.59 -12.26
C GLU A 154 5.37 42.37 -12.65
N GLU A 155 5.72 41.20 -13.20
CA GLU A 155 7.10 40.86 -13.57
C GLU A 155 7.57 41.73 -14.74
N LEU A 156 6.70 41.96 -15.73
CA LEU A 156 6.96 42.84 -16.88
C LEU A 156 7.03 44.31 -16.45
N TYR A 157 6.11 44.75 -15.59
CA TYR A 157 6.09 46.11 -15.05
C TYR A 157 7.35 46.40 -14.22
N GLU A 158 7.74 45.48 -13.33
CA GLU A 158 8.97 45.60 -12.53
C GLU A 158 10.22 45.64 -13.41
N LYS A 159 10.24 44.88 -14.52
CA LYS A 159 11.34 44.92 -15.48
C LYS A 159 11.47 46.27 -16.18
N LEU A 160 10.35 46.90 -16.53
CA LEU A 160 10.32 48.20 -17.23
C LEU A 160 10.60 49.39 -16.29
N TYR A 161 10.11 49.34 -15.04
CA TYR A 161 10.11 50.49 -14.13
C TYR A 161 10.94 50.32 -12.85
N GLY A 162 11.45 49.12 -12.55
CA GLY A 162 12.26 48.83 -11.36
C GLY A 162 11.48 48.80 -10.03
N LYS A 163 10.14 48.75 -10.09
CA LYS A 163 9.24 48.68 -8.94
C LYS A 163 7.95 47.94 -9.31
N LYS A 164 7.23 47.41 -8.32
CA LYS A 164 5.87 46.88 -8.48
C LYS A 164 4.83 48.01 -8.43
N PHE A 165 3.61 47.74 -8.90
CA PHE A 165 2.45 48.63 -8.77
C PHE A 165 1.49 48.14 -7.67
N ASP A 166 0.70 49.04 -7.12
CA ASP A 166 -0.25 48.75 -6.04
C ASP A 166 -1.58 48.19 -6.60
N GLU A 167 -2.26 47.31 -5.85
CA GLU A 167 -3.57 46.71 -6.19
C GLU A 167 -3.64 45.81 -7.43
N ALA A 168 -2.66 44.91 -7.64
CA ALA A 168 -2.81 43.84 -8.63
C ALA A 168 -4.05 42.96 -8.35
N HIS A 169 -4.71 42.48 -9.41
CA HIS A 169 -6.04 41.82 -9.37
C HIS A 169 -7.20 42.79 -9.08
N ASN A 170 -7.13 43.95 -9.72
CA ASN A 170 -8.20 44.93 -9.81
C ASN A 170 -8.20 45.43 -11.25
N ALA A 171 -9.25 45.12 -12.02
CA ALA A 171 -9.30 45.43 -13.45
C ALA A 171 -8.91 46.89 -13.77
N ALA A 172 -9.28 47.87 -12.94
CA ALA A 172 -8.91 49.27 -13.18
C ALA A 172 -7.41 49.54 -12.95
N ALA A 173 -6.79 48.90 -11.95
CA ALA A 173 -5.36 49.00 -11.70
C ALA A 173 -4.55 48.26 -12.77
N ASP A 174 -5.01 47.06 -13.14
CA ASP A 174 -4.38 46.20 -14.14
C ASP A 174 -4.49 46.79 -15.56
N VAL A 175 -5.62 47.40 -15.92
CA VAL A 175 -5.75 48.20 -17.16
C VAL A 175 -4.76 49.35 -17.18
N ASN A 176 -4.63 50.09 -16.08
CA ASN A 176 -3.74 51.24 -16.02
C ASN A 176 -2.25 50.85 -16.06
N ALA A 177 -1.89 49.74 -15.43
CA ALA A 177 -0.56 49.16 -15.50
C ALA A 177 -0.28 48.62 -16.91
N THR A 178 -1.25 47.93 -17.51
CA THR A 178 -1.15 47.38 -18.87
C THR A 178 -1.05 48.47 -19.92
N ALA A 179 -1.81 49.57 -19.80
CA ALA A 179 -1.71 50.72 -20.70
C ALA A 179 -0.32 51.36 -20.62
N GLN A 180 0.23 51.54 -19.41
CA GLN A 180 1.60 52.03 -19.23
C GLN A 180 2.63 51.10 -19.88
N VAL A 181 2.53 49.80 -19.60
CA VAL A 181 3.42 48.78 -20.15
C VAL A 181 3.34 48.76 -21.68
N PHE A 182 2.14 48.77 -22.26
CA PHE A 182 1.93 48.76 -23.70
C PHE A 182 2.58 49.98 -24.39
N PHE A 183 2.30 51.18 -23.89
CA PHE A 183 2.87 52.40 -24.47
C PHE A 183 4.36 52.56 -24.22
N GLU A 184 4.87 52.05 -23.09
CA GLU A 184 6.31 52.00 -22.82
C GLU A 184 7.02 51.01 -23.75
N MET A 185 6.45 49.83 -23.96
CA MET A 185 6.96 48.84 -24.91
C MET A 185 6.94 49.38 -26.35
N MET A 186 5.92 50.18 -26.72
CA MET A 186 5.88 50.91 -27.99
C MET A 186 6.99 51.97 -28.08
N ARG A 187 7.21 52.74 -27.00
CA ARG A 187 8.25 53.78 -26.90
C ARG A 187 9.66 53.23 -27.03
N ILE A 188 9.94 52.06 -26.47
CA ILE A 188 11.27 51.44 -26.53
C ILE A 188 11.42 50.43 -27.69
N GLY A 189 10.40 50.30 -28.54
CA GLY A 189 10.45 49.52 -29.77
C GLY A 189 10.38 48.00 -29.57
N ILE A 190 9.79 47.53 -28.47
CA ILE A 190 9.53 46.09 -28.25
C ILE A 190 8.35 45.63 -29.12
N ILE A 191 7.31 46.46 -29.28
CA ILE A 191 6.14 46.13 -30.09
C ILE A 191 6.40 46.50 -31.56
N PRO A 192 6.35 45.55 -32.51
CA PRO A 192 6.51 45.85 -33.93
C PRO A 192 5.38 46.73 -34.48
N ALA A 193 5.69 47.60 -35.44
CA ALA A 193 4.70 48.49 -36.09
C ALA A 193 3.53 47.73 -36.74
N GLU A 194 3.76 46.49 -37.20
CA GLU A 194 2.75 45.63 -37.79
C GLU A 194 1.66 45.21 -36.79
N ASN A 195 2.03 44.89 -35.55
CA ASN A 195 1.10 44.58 -34.45
C ASN A 195 0.26 45.80 -34.06
N LEU A 196 0.82 47.00 -34.21
CA LEU A 196 0.16 48.27 -33.93
C LEU A 196 -0.69 48.79 -35.10
N LYS A 197 -0.65 48.12 -36.26
CA LYS A 197 -1.31 48.54 -37.51
C LYS A 197 -0.95 49.96 -37.95
N ILE A 198 0.29 50.39 -37.70
CA ILE A 198 0.83 51.69 -38.11
C ILE A 198 2.05 51.50 -39.01
N SER A 199 2.46 52.56 -39.71
CA SER A 199 3.73 52.56 -40.45
C SER A 199 4.94 52.70 -39.51
N GLN A 200 6.11 52.29 -39.97
CA GLN A 200 7.36 52.45 -39.22
C GLN A 200 7.65 53.94 -38.91
N GLU A 201 7.35 54.83 -39.85
CA GLU A 201 7.48 56.28 -39.69
C GLU A 201 6.58 56.82 -38.55
N GLN A 202 5.37 56.27 -38.39
CA GLN A 202 4.47 56.64 -37.30
C GLN A 202 4.96 56.14 -35.93
N LEU A 203 5.57 54.94 -35.88
CA LEU A 203 6.18 54.44 -34.65
C LEU A 203 7.38 55.30 -34.23
N GLU A 204 8.24 55.67 -35.18
CA GLU A 204 9.37 56.58 -34.92
C GLU A 204 8.90 57.97 -34.47
N ALA A 205 7.82 58.49 -35.07
CA ALA A 205 7.21 59.74 -34.62
C ALA A 205 6.72 59.66 -33.16
N TYR A 206 6.06 58.56 -32.79
CA TYR A 206 5.62 58.32 -31.40
C TYR A 206 6.80 58.24 -30.42
N GLN A 207 7.88 57.55 -30.78
CA GLN A 207 9.09 57.44 -29.95
C GLN A 207 9.76 58.79 -29.72
N ASN A 208 9.80 59.63 -30.75
CA ASN A 208 10.33 61.00 -30.65
C ASN A 208 9.44 61.92 -29.80
N LEU A 209 8.11 61.70 -29.84
CA LEU A 209 7.15 62.44 -29.02
C LEU A 209 7.31 62.13 -27.52
N HIS A 210 7.74 60.91 -27.18
CA HIS A 210 7.89 60.41 -25.81
C HIS A 210 9.35 60.07 -25.45
N PRO A 211 10.20 61.08 -25.13
CA PRO A 211 11.61 60.85 -24.82
C PRO A 211 11.87 60.25 -23.42
N ASN A 212 10.86 60.26 -22.54
CA ASN A 212 10.96 59.74 -21.17
C ASN A 212 9.98 58.56 -20.98
N PRO A 213 10.22 57.68 -19.99
CA PRO A 213 9.30 56.60 -19.67
C PRO A 213 7.85 57.09 -19.47
N ILE A 214 6.90 56.32 -19.99
CA ILE A 214 5.46 56.64 -19.87
C ILE A 214 5.08 56.70 -18.39
N LYS A 215 4.43 57.80 -18.00
CA LYS A 215 3.98 58.04 -16.63
C LYS A 215 2.60 57.40 -16.40
N PRO A 216 2.23 57.12 -15.14
CA PRO A 216 0.87 56.68 -14.81
C PRO A 216 -0.21 57.64 -15.30
N PHE A 217 -1.26 57.10 -15.92
CA PHE A 217 -2.42 57.88 -16.30
C PHE A 217 -3.23 58.25 -15.05
N ALA A 218 -3.74 59.48 -15.02
CA ALA A 218 -4.47 60.01 -13.87
C ALA A 218 -5.92 59.46 -13.85
N ILE A 219 -6.09 58.27 -13.28
CA ILE A 219 -7.39 57.62 -13.10
C ILE A 219 -7.70 57.41 -11.61
N VAL A 220 -8.98 57.26 -11.28
CA VAL A 220 -9.43 56.89 -9.93
C VAL A 220 -9.54 55.37 -9.87
N ILE A 221 -8.67 54.73 -9.08
CA ILE A 221 -8.73 53.29 -8.79
C ILE A 221 -9.44 53.13 -7.44
N ARG A 222 -10.52 52.34 -7.40
CA ARG A 222 -11.22 52.02 -6.14
C ARG A 222 -10.37 51.03 -5.35
N ARG A 223 -10.15 51.29 -4.06
CA ARG A 223 -9.54 50.30 -3.17
C ARG A 223 -10.53 49.20 -2.83
N GLN A 224 -10.29 47.98 -3.30
CA GLN A 224 -11.24 46.86 -3.13
C GLN A 224 -10.75 45.81 -2.10
N VAL A 225 -9.44 45.58 -2.00
CA VAL A 225 -8.87 44.46 -1.22
C VAL A 225 -8.57 44.82 0.25
N GLU A 226 -8.22 46.07 0.57
CA GLU A 226 -7.93 46.50 1.95
C GLU A 226 -9.15 46.41 2.89
N ASP A 227 -10.37 46.57 2.37
CA ASP A 227 -11.60 46.59 3.17
C ASP A 227 -12.13 45.18 3.47
N PHE A 228 -11.87 44.19 2.59
CA PHE A 228 -12.20 42.78 2.83
C PHE A 228 -11.39 42.21 4.01
N ASN A 229 -10.09 42.50 4.06
CA ASN A 229 -9.18 42.00 5.09
C ASN A 229 -9.35 42.65 6.48
N LYS A 230 -10.04 43.80 6.58
CA LYS A 230 -10.22 44.55 7.85
C LYS A 230 -11.39 44.07 8.72
N LYS A 231 -12.25 43.17 8.25
CA LYS A 231 -13.40 42.69 9.03
C LYS A 231 -13.08 41.47 9.88
N LYS A 232 -12.18 41.60 10.87
CA LYS A 232 -12.26 40.78 12.08
C LYS A 232 -13.13 41.52 13.10
N LYS A 233 -14.44 41.28 13.07
CA LYS A 233 -15.26 41.59 14.25
C LYS A 233 -14.92 40.54 15.30
N THR A 234 -14.21 40.95 16.35
CA THR A 234 -14.20 40.23 17.62
C THR A 234 -15.60 40.35 18.22
N VAL A 235 -16.49 39.45 17.79
CA VAL A 235 -17.74 39.20 18.51
C VAL A 235 -17.35 38.34 19.72
N ASP A 236 -17.76 38.77 20.90
CA ASP A 236 -17.55 38.06 22.16
C ASP A 236 -18.61 36.95 22.23
N PHE A 237 -18.19 35.70 22.09
CA PHE A 237 -19.08 34.54 21.93
C PHE A 237 -19.30 33.78 23.24
N GLY A 238 -19.33 34.49 24.37
CA GLY A 238 -19.62 33.88 25.68
C GLY A 238 -18.49 32.99 26.22
N ASP A 239 -18.74 32.42 27.40
CA ASP A 239 -17.82 31.58 28.15
C ASP A 239 -17.92 30.11 27.71
N THR A 240 -16.80 29.37 27.71
CA THR A 240 -16.78 27.93 27.35
C THR A 240 -17.57 27.06 28.32
N ASP A 241 -17.81 27.57 29.53
CA ASP A 241 -18.59 26.89 30.58
C ASP A 241 -20.06 26.67 30.18
N GLU A 242 -20.59 27.42 29.20
CA GLU A 242 -21.97 27.29 28.72
C GLU A 242 -22.14 26.23 27.61
N VAL A 243 -21.06 25.61 27.12
CA VAL A 243 -21.10 24.61 26.04
C VAL A 243 -21.24 23.20 26.60
N GLU A 244 -22.44 22.63 26.52
CA GLU A 244 -22.69 21.22 26.85
C GLU A 244 -22.46 20.32 25.63
N ILE A 245 -21.42 19.47 25.69
CA ILE A 245 -21.07 18.58 24.56
C ILE A 245 -21.83 17.23 24.56
N GLY A 246 -22.59 16.91 25.61
CA GLY A 246 -23.45 15.72 25.67
C GLY A 246 -22.74 14.40 25.31
N ASP A 247 -23.34 13.66 24.37
CA ASP A 247 -22.85 12.38 23.85
C ASP A 247 -21.84 12.54 22.67
N TYR A 248 -21.12 13.67 22.63
CA TYR A 248 -20.15 13.94 21.57
C TYR A 248 -19.13 12.82 21.40
N PHE A 249 -18.80 12.54 20.14
CA PHE A 249 -17.65 11.76 19.75
C PHE A 249 -17.10 12.27 18.42
N ASN A 250 -15.79 12.10 18.22
CA ASN A 250 -15.17 12.42 16.94
C ASN A 250 -15.19 11.20 16.03
N PHE A 251 -15.88 11.29 14.88
CA PHE A 251 -15.88 10.23 13.89
C PHE A 251 -14.93 10.50 12.73
N HIS A 252 -14.68 11.77 12.38
CA HIS A 252 -13.85 12.13 11.23
C HIS A 252 -12.35 12.06 11.55
N ASN A 253 -11.88 10.87 11.93
CA ASN A 253 -10.46 10.61 12.17
C ASN A 253 -9.85 9.79 11.04
N HIS A 254 -8.75 10.29 10.49
CA HIS A 254 -7.88 9.52 9.60
C HIS A 254 -6.89 8.69 10.42
N SER A 255 -6.62 7.47 9.98
CA SER A 255 -5.66 6.57 10.62
C SER A 255 -4.43 6.37 9.74
N ILE A 256 -3.42 5.66 10.24
CA ILE A 256 -2.26 5.23 9.43
C ILE A 256 -2.61 4.49 8.13
N PHE A 257 -3.85 4.02 7.95
CA PHE A 257 -4.33 3.41 6.70
C PHE A 257 -4.63 4.43 5.60
N SER A 258 -4.83 5.71 5.95
CA SER A 258 -4.65 6.84 5.04
C SER A 258 -3.15 7.03 4.75
N SER A 259 -2.62 6.15 3.91
CA SER A 259 -1.19 5.90 3.69
C SER A 259 -0.39 7.18 3.39
N LEU A 260 0.61 7.46 4.22
CA LEU A 260 1.42 8.69 4.20
C LEU A 260 0.62 10.01 4.21
N GLN A 261 -0.59 9.98 4.74
CA GLN A 261 -1.45 11.15 4.94
C GLN A 261 -1.94 11.28 6.38
N SER A 262 -1.80 10.26 7.21
CA SER A 262 -2.07 10.33 8.63
C SER A 262 -1.06 9.50 9.41
N THR A 263 -0.78 9.91 10.64
CA THR A 263 0.12 9.23 11.56
C THR A 263 -0.58 8.61 12.76
N THR A 264 -1.90 8.72 12.85
CA THR A 264 -2.68 8.28 14.02
C THR A 264 -2.87 6.77 14.01
N SER A 265 -2.44 6.08 15.06
CA SER A 265 -2.70 4.64 15.18
C SER A 265 -4.12 4.35 15.66
N ILE A 266 -4.65 3.16 15.35
CA ILE A 266 -5.97 2.72 15.86
C ILE A 266 -5.99 2.71 17.40
N GLU A 267 -4.88 2.35 18.03
CA GLU A 267 -4.77 2.33 19.49
C GLU A 267 -4.87 3.74 20.08
N ASP A 268 -4.25 4.74 19.43
CA ASP A 268 -4.33 6.13 19.86
C ASP A 268 -5.77 6.69 19.75
N LEU A 269 -6.51 6.34 18.69
CA LEU A 269 -7.93 6.73 18.55
C LEU A 269 -8.76 6.23 19.74
N ILE A 270 -8.61 4.95 20.09
CA ILE A 270 -9.34 4.32 21.20
C ILE A 270 -8.90 4.92 22.54
N ASN A 271 -7.61 5.16 22.72
CA ASN A 271 -7.06 5.74 23.96
C ASN A 271 -7.53 7.18 24.19
N LYS A 272 -7.60 8.02 23.14
CA LYS A 272 -8.13 9.38 23.23
C LYS A 272 -9.64 9.40 23.53
N ALA A 273 -10.42 8.58 22.83
CA ALA A 273 -11.85 8.44 23.13
C ALA A 273 -12.10 8.00 24.58
N LYS A 274 -11.26 7.08 25.08
CA LYS A 274 -11.28 6.65 26.49
C LYS A 274 -10.91 7.78 27.45
N SER A 275 -9.85 8.55 27.18
CA SER A 275 -9.40 9.62 28.09
C SER A 275 -10.43 10.74 28.25
N ASP A 276 -11.15 11.05 27.17
CA ASP A 276 -12.22 12.05 27.16
C ASP A 276 -13.61 11.47 27.51
N ASN A 277 -13.69 10.16 27.80
CA ASN A 277 -14.92 9.45 28.18
C ASN A 277 -16.05 9.57 27.12
N PHE A 278 -15.68 9.58 25.84
CA PHE A 278 -16.63 9.60 24.73
C PHE A 278 -17.35 8.25 24.58
N PRO A 279 -18.66 8.24 24.22
CA PRO A 279 -19.45 7.02 24.09
C PRO A 279 -19.14 6.22 22.81
N ALA A 280 -18.49 6.83 21.84
CA ALA A 280 -18.12 6.23 20.56
C ALA A 280 -16.74 6.72 20.11
N VAL A 281 -16.15 6.01 19.15
CA VAL A 281 -14.94 6.40 18.44
C VAL A 281 -15.15 6.08 16.98
N GLY A 282 -14.77 6.98 16.07
CA GLY A 282 -14.86 6.71 14.63
C GLY A 282 -13.54 6.76 13.89
N MET A 283 -13.52 6.04 12.76
CA MET A 283 -12.40 5.97 11.82
C MET A 283 -12.96 6.11 10.41
N VAL A 284 -12.48 7.13 9.69
CA VAL A 284 -12.93 7.52 8.36
C VAL A 284 -11.65 7.74 7.53
N ASP A 285 -11.18 6.69 6.86
CA ASP A 285 -9.96 6.77 6.05
C ASP A 285 -10.26 7.23 4.61
N LEU A 286 -9.22 7.75 3.94
CA LEU A 286 -9.30 8.31 2.60
C LEU A 286 -9.48 7.23 1.52
N GLY A 287 -10.71 7.11 1.01
CA GLY A 287 -11.08 6.30 -0.16
C GLY A 287 -10.85 4.79 -0.01
N ASN A 288 -10.56 4.30 1.20
CA ASN A 288 -10.21 2.91 1.44
C ASN A 288 -10.80 2.40 2.76
N MET A 289 -10.87 1.07 2.90
CA MET A 289 -11.40 0.36 4.06
C MET A 289 -10.35 -0.58 4.67
N MET A 290 -9.06 -0.29 4.45
CA MET A 290 -7.94 -1.17 4.81
C MET A 290 -7.84 -1.42 6.32
N GLY A 291 -8.12 -0.40 7.13
CA GLY A 291 -8.08 -0.48 8.59
C GLY A 291 -9.33 -1.09 9.23
N ALA A 292 -10.41 -1.30 8.47
CA ALA A 292 -11.76 -1.57 9.02
C ALA A 292 -11.79 -2.77 9.97
N PHE A 293 -11.25 -3.92 9.56
CA PHE A 293 -11.24 -5.13 10.39
C PHE A 293 -10.47 -4.93 11.70
N LYS A 294 -9.29 -4.31 11.62
CA LYS A 294 -8.43 -4.07 12.78
C LYS A 294 -9.09 -3.09 13.74
N PHE A 295 -9.71 -2.03 13.21
CA PHE A 295 -10.42 -1.03 14.01
C PHE A 295 -11.57 -1.66 14.80
N ILE A 296 -12.49 -2.36 14.13
CA ILE A 296 -13.60 -3.05 14.80
C ILE A 296 -13.09 -4.05 15.83
N SER A 297 -12.08 -4.86 15.46
CA SER A 297 -11.53 -5.88 16.36
C SER A 297 -10.85 -5.29 17.60
N GLU A 298 -10.14 -4.16 17.48
CA GLU A 298 -9.50 -3.51 18.63
C GLU A 298 -10.53 -2.85 19.56
N VAL A 299 -11.61 -2.27 19.03
CA VAL A 299 -12.71 -1.77 19.86
C VAL A 299 -13.43 -2.92 20.58
N GLU A 300 -13.68 -4.05 19.91
CA GLU A 300 -14.21 -5.27 20.54
C GLU A 300 -13.29 -5.77 21.67
N ASN A 301 -11.98 -5.79 21.43
CA ASN A 301 -10.98 -6.21 22.42
C ASN A 301 -10.97 -5.28 23.64
N TYR A 302 -11.04 -3.96 23.42
CA TYR A 302 -11.17 -2.97 24.48
C TYR A 302 -12.46 -3.20 25.30
N ASN A 303 -13.60 -3.29 24.63
CA ASN A 303 -14.90 -3.51 25.29
C ASN A 303 -14.94 -4.83 26.07
N SER A 304 -14.29 -5.88 25.56
CA SER A 304 -14.16 -7.17 26.26
C SER A 304 -13.33 -7.04 27.54
N LYS A 305 -12.22 -6.28 27.51
CA LYS A 305 -11.40 -6.01 28.70
C LYS A 305 -12.18 -5.20 29.75
N VAL A 306 -12.94 -4.20 29.32
CA VAL A 306 -13.81 -3.39 30.19
C VAL A 306 -14.84 -4.27 30.92
N LYS A 307 -15.59 -5.09 30.17
CA LYS A 307 -16.58 -6.02 30.75
C LYS A 307 -15.94 -7.01 31.72
N LYS A 308 -14.77 -7.56 31.36
CA LYS A 308 -14.05 -8.51 32.21
C LYS A 308 -13.57 -7.87 33.52
N ALA A 309 -12.98 -6.68 33.46
CA ALA A 309 -12.51 -5.96 34.65
C ALA A 309 -13.68 -5.63 35.60
N HIS A 310 -14.83 -5.23 35.04
CA HIS A 310 -16.02 -4.97 35.83
C HIS A 310 -16.57 -6.25 36.49
N GLN A 311 -16.60 -7.37 35.77
CA GLN A 311 -16.99 -8.66 36.36
C GLN A 311 -16.02 -9.09 37.47
N GLU A 312 -14.71 -8.96 37.25
CA GLU A 312 -13.69 -9.27 38.27
C GLU A 312 -13.85 -8.42 39.53
N TYR A 313 -14.19 -7.13 39.38
CA TYR A 313 -14.51 -6.25 40.51
C TYR A 313 -15.76 -6.71 41.28
N ILE A 314 -16.84 -7.07 40.58
CA ILE A 314 -18.06 -7.60 41.21
C ILE A 314 -17.75 -8.89 41.99
N ASP A 315 -17.03 -9.82 41.37
CA ASP A 315 -16.68 -11.11 41.98
C ASP A 315 -15.81 -10.90 43.24
N GLN A 316 -14.84 -9.98 43.19
CA GLN A 316 -13.98 -9.65 44.34
C GLN A 316 -14.76 -8.96 45.46
N LYS A 317 -15.68 -8.05 45.11
CA LYS A 317 -16.55 -7.39 46.08
C LYS A 317 -17.45 -8.40 46.79
N GLN A 318 -18.08 -9.31 46.04
CA GLN A 318 -18.89 -10.40 46.61
C GLN A 318 -18.06 -11.30 47.53
N LYS A 319 -16.85 -11.69 47.10
CA LYS A 319 -15.96 -12.51 47.93
C LYS A 319 -15.53 -11.80 49.21
N ALA A 320 -15.23 -10.51 49.17
CA ALA A 320 -14.89 -9.73 50.35
C ALA A 320 -16.08 -9.60 51.33
N GLU A 321 -17.30 -9.43 50.79
CA GLU A 321 -18.54 -9.46 51.57
C GLU A 321 -18.77 -10.83 52.25
N GLU A 322 -18.51 -11.94 51.54
CA GLU A 322 -18.61 -13.30 52.08
C GLU A 322 -17.54 -13.62 53.14
N GLU A 323 -16.32 -13.11 52.97
CA GLU A 323 -15.20 -13.31 53.91
C GLU A 323 -15.20 -12.32 55.09
N GLY A 324 -16.11 -11.34 55.10
CA GLY A 324 -16.22 -10.31 56.15
C GLY A 324 -15.07 -9.31 56.17
N VAL A 325 -14.43 -9.07 55.02
CA VAL A 325 -13.26 -8.20 54.84
C VAL A 325 -13.69 -6.88 54.20
N GLU A 326 -13.13 -5.76 54.65
CA GLU A 326 -13.42 -4.43 54.10
C GLU A 326 -12.84 -4.28 52.68
N PHE A 327 -13.71 -4.03 51.69
CA PHE A 327 -13.34 -3.90 50.27
C PHE A 327 -13.13 -2.43 49.88
N SER A 328 -11.90 -2.06 49.54
CA SER A 328 -11.48 -0.67 49.27
C SER A 328 -11.03 -0.43 47.82
N GLU A 329 -11.27 -1.38 46.91
CA GLU A 329 -10.91 -1.20 45.51
C GLU A 329 -11.87 -0.23 44.80
N THR A 330 -11.31 0.55 43.88
CA THR A 330 -12.08 1.51 43.08
C THR A 330 -12.79 0.78 41.94
N GLU A 331 -14.08 1.06 41.76
CA GLU A 331 -14.87 0.46 40.69
C GLU A 331 -14.29 0.82 39.31
N PRO A 332 -13.99 -0.18 38.45
CA PRO A 332 -13.47 0.09 37.11
C PRO A 332 -14.55 0.71 36.21
N GLN A 333 -14.10 1.51 35.24
CA GLN A 333 -14.96 2.17 34.25
C GLN A 333 -15.82 1.14 33.51
N GLN A 334 -17.14 1.33 33.50
CA GLN A 334 -18.11 0.38 32.92
C GLN A 334 -18.47 0.67 31.46
N LYS A 335 -18.28 1.91 30.98
CA LYS A 335 -18.75 2.35 29.66
C LYS A 335 -17.93 1.70 28.55
N THR A 336 -18.60 0.89 27.74
CA THR A 336 -18.10 0.42 26.44
C THR A 336 -18.21 1.53 25.40
N ILE A 337 -17.39 1.46 24.37
CA ILE A 337 -17.37 2.43 23.27
C ILE A 337 -17.99 1.79 22.02
N ILE A 338 -18.84 2.53 21.30
CA ILE A 338 -19.38 2.10 20.00
C ILE A 338 -18.37 2.42 18.89
N PRO A 339 -17.98 1.43 18.05
CA PRO A 339 -17.14 1.70 16.88
C PRO A 339 -17.98 2.30 15.74
N VAL A 340 -17.59 3.48 15.25
CA VAL A 340 -18.22 4.14 14.10
C VAL A 340 -17.29 4.11 12.89
N LEU A 341 -17.52 3.17 12.00
CA LEU A 341 -16.71 3.01 10.79
C LEU A 341 -17.26 3.87 9.65
N GLY A 342 -16.38 4.57 8.94
CA GLY A 342 -16.73 5.31 7.73
C GLY A 342 -15.61 5.32 6.69
N CYS A 343 -15.83 6.08 5.63
CA CYS A 343 -14.86 6.30 4.56
C CYS A 343 -15.08 7.70 3.97
N GLU A 344 -13.99 8.43 3.73
CA GLU A 344 -14.03 9.68 2.97
C GLU A 344 -13.76 9.36 1.50
N PHE A 345 -14.82 9.32 0.70
CA PHE A 345 -14.73 8.96 -0.72
C PHE A 345 -14.37 10.17 -1.58
N TYR A 346 -13.50 9.95 -2.56
CA TYR A 346 -13.27 10.91 -3.63
C TYR A 346 -14.37 10.82 -4.68
N ILE A 347 -15.04 11.93 -4.94
CA ILE A 347 -16.09 12.06 -5.94
C ILE A 347 -15.53 12.68 -7.21
N SER A 348 -15.86 12.08 -8.35
CA SER A 348 -15.63 12.63 -9.69
C SER A 348 -16.87 12.37 -10.54
N ASP A 349 -17.20 13.30 -11.42
CA ASP A 349 -18.27 13.10 -12.42
C ASP A 349 -17.85 12.11 -13.52
N ARG A 350 -16.54 11.86 -13.67
CA ARG A 350 -15.96 10.99 -14.70
C ARG A 350 -15.01 9.96 -14.09
N PRO A 351 -15.49 9.11 -13.15
CA PRO A 351 -14.61 8.23 -12.37
C PRO A 351 -13.92 7.17 -13.25
N GLU A 352 -14.54 6.73 -14.34
CA GLU A 352 -13.97 5.72 -15.23
C GLU A 352 -12.96 6.29 -16.26
N GLN A 353 -12.92 7.61 -16.43
CA GLN A 353 -11.96 8.26 -17.34
C GLN A 353 -10.56 8.19 -16.73
N LYS A 354 -9.60 7.67 -17.50
CA LYS A 354 -8.19 7.48 -17.08
C LYS A 354 -7.19 8.43 -17.75
N GLN A 355 -7.66 9.32 -18.62
CA GLN A 355 -6.84 10.30 -19.33
C GLN A 355 -7.48 11.68 -19.21
N PHE A 356 -6.73 12.64 -18.70
CA PHE A 356 -7.14 14.04 -18.56
C PHE A 356 -6.07 14.93 -19.17
N THR A 357 -6.45 16.11 -19.62
CA THR A 357 -5.52 17.10 -20.16
C THR A 357 -5.31 18.23 -19.15
N LYS A 358 -4.36 19.11 -19.41
CA LYS A 358 -4.18 20.31 -18.58
C LYS A 358 -5.39 21.25 -18.68
N ASP A 359 -6.02 21.29 -19.86
CA ASP A 359 -7.12 22.19 -20.18
C ASP A 359 -8.49 21.63 -19.74
N ASP A 360 -8.57 20.31 -19.53
CA ASP A 360 -9.72 19.58 -18.95
C ASP A 360 -9.22 18.62 -17.85
N PRO A 361 -8.90 19.15 -16.65
CA PRO A 361 -8.41 18.35 -15.54
C PRO A 361 -9.54 17.59 -14.84
N ASP A 362 -9.17 16.52 -14.15
CA ASP A 362 -10.08 15.79 -13.27
C ASP A 362 -10.40 16.63 -12.01
N ARG A 363 -11.64 17.11 -11.93
CA ARG A 363 -12.16 17.81 -10.75
C ARG A 363 -12.63 16.78 -9.73
N ARG A 364 -12.11 16.87 -8.51
CA ARG A 364 -12.36 15.92 -7.42
C ARG A 364 -12.85 16.67 -6.20
N THR A 365 -13.94 16.19 -5.62
CA THR A 365 -14.43 16.57 -4.31
C THR A 365 -14.45 15.34 -3.41
N ASN A 366 -14.82 15.51 -2.15
CA ASN A 366 -14.87 14.43 -1.17
C ASN A 366 -16.26 14.28 -0.55
N MET A 367 -16.54 13.13 0.04
CA MET A 367 -17.74 12.93 0.86
C MET A 367 -17.49 11.87 1.92
N VAL A 368 -17.80 12.21 3.18
CA VAL A 368 -17.74 11.29 4.32
C VAL A 368 -19.05 10.52 4.41
N LEU A 369 -18.94 9.18 4.40
CA LEU A 369 -20.05 8.25 4.63
C LEU A 369 -19.75 7.37 5.84
N LEU A 370 -20.72 7.21 6.74
CA LEU A 370 -20.61 6.39 7.96
C LEU A 370 -21.55 5.17 7.88
N ALA A 371 -21.09 4.01 8.34
CA ALA A 371 -21.90 2.80 8.40
C ALA A 371 -22.70 2.72 9.71
N LYS A 372 -24.03 2.74 9.62
CA LYS A 372 -24.93 2.56 10.77
C LYS A 372 -24.89 1.14 11.33
N ASN A 373 -24.72 0.16 10.46
CA ASN A 373 -24.82 -1.27 10.76
C ASN A 373 -24.01 -2.09 9.74
N PHE A 374 -24.11 -3.42 9.80
CA PHE A 374 -23.39 -4.31 8.91
C PHE A 374 -23.74 -4.11 7.42
N THR A 375 -25.00 -3.78 7.08
CA THR A 375 -25.40 -3.44 5.71
C THR A 375 -24.66 -2.18 5.21
N GLY A 376 -24.58 -1.15 6.06
CA GLY A 376 -23.80 0.04 5.77
C GLY A 376 -22.32 -0.29 5.52
N TYR A 377 -21.71 -1.15 6.35
CA TYR A 377 -20.34 -1.61 6.12
C TYR A 377 -20.16 -2.28 4.75
N LYS A 378 -21.08 -3.19 4.37
CA LYS A 378 -21.02 -3.87 3.05
C LYS A 378 -21.06 -2.85 1.91
N ASN A 379 -21.89 -1.83 2.04
CA ASN A 379 -22.00 -0.76 1.05
C ASN A 379 -20.73 0.10 0.98
N LEU A 380 -20.13 0.48 2.11
CA LEU A 380 -18.83 1.17 2.13
C LEU A 380 -17.73 0.31 1.47
N ALA A 381 -17.69 -0.99 1.80
CA ALA A 381 -16.73 -1.92 1.20
C ALA A 381 -16.90 -2.03 -0.31
N LYS A 382 -18.15 -2.07 -0.81
CA LYS A 382 -18.46 -2.12 -2.25
C LYS A 382 -18.07 -0.82 -2.95
N LEU A 383 -18.40 0.34 -2.38
CA LEU A 383 -18.02 1.66 -2.93
C LEU A 383 -16.50 1.84 -3.00
N SER A 384 -15.79 1.45 -1.94
CA SER A 384 -14.32 1.43 -1.89
C SER A 384 -13.74 0.55 -2.99
N SER A 385 -14.28 -0.66 -3.13
CA SER A 385 -13.89 -1.61 -4.18
C SER A 385 -14.10 -1.05 -5.60
N ILE A 386 -15.26 -0.44 -5.86
CA ILE A 386 -15.56 0.21 -7.15
C ILE A 386 -14.56 1.34 -7.43
N GLY A 387 -14.25 2.15 -6.42
CA GLY A 387 -13.28 3.23 -6.52
C GLY A 387 -11.89 2.76 -6.95
N PHE A 388 -11.42 1.62 -6.44
CA PHE A 388 -10.14 1.03 -6.85
C PHE A 388 -10.19 0.31 -8.21
N VAL A 389 -11.24 -0.47 -8.47
CA VAL A 389 -11.32 -1.30 -9.69
C VAL A 389 -11.62 -0.46 -10.93
N LYS A 390 -12.59 0.45 -10.83
CA LYS A 390 -13.06 1.26 -11.97
C LYS A 390 -12.52 2.68 -11.93
N GLY A 391 -12.44 3.26 -10.74
CA GLY A 391 -12.22 4.69 -10.50
C GLY A 391 -10.77 5.14 -10.37
N PHE A 392 -9.82 4.21 -10.27
CA PHE A 392 -8.48 4.52 -9.79
C PHE A 392 -7.67 5.30 -10.82
N TYR A 393 -7.29 6.52 -10.45
CA TYR A 393 -6.51 7.40 -11.31
C TYR A 393 -5.58 8.30 -10.49
N PHE A 394 -4.29 8.29 -10.87
CA PHE A 394 -3.24 9.07 -10.21
C PHE A 394 -3.18 8.86 -8.68
N GLY A 395 -3.27 7.60 -8.25
CA GLY A 395 -3.18 7.23 -6.83
C GLY A 395 -4.46 7.47 -6.02
N VAL A 396 -5.58 7.79 -6.66
CA VAL A 396 -6.84 8.16 -5.99
C VAL A 396 -7.99 7.26 -6.49
N PRO A 397 -8.66 6.50 -5.60
CA PRO A 397 -9.85 5.73 -5.94
C PRO A 397 -11.09 6.64 -5.95
N ARG A 398 -11.71 6.83 -7.12
CA ARG A 398 -12.82 7.79 -7.31
C ARG A 398 -14.13 7.07 -7.57
N ILE A 399 -15.23 7.60 -7.05
CA ILE A 399 -16.60 7.15 -7.33
C ILE A 399 -17.47 8.33 -7.79
N SER A 400 -18.69 8.06 -8.25
CA SER A 400 -19.65 9.11 -8.58
C SER A 400 -20.77 9.20 -7.54
N ARG A 401 -21.44 10.36 -7.49
CA ARG A 401 -22.69 10.55 -6.73
C ARG A 401 -23.74 9.48 -7.03
N GLN A 402 -23.90 9.11 -8.30
CA GLN A 402 -24.86 8.07 -8.71
C GLN A 402 -24.50 6.69 -8.14
N MET A 403 -23.21 6.34 -8.11
CA MET A 403 -22.76 5.09 -7.48
C MET A 403 -23.07 5.09 -5.98
N ILE A 404 -22.90 6.22 -5.29
CA ILE A 404 -23.25 6.35 -3.87
C ILE A 404 -24.75 6.14 -3.66
N SER A 405 -25.60 6.78 -4.47
CA SER A 405 -27.05 6.61 -4.42
C SER A 405 -27.49 5.13 -4.58
N GLN A 406 -26.80 4.36 -5.44
CA GLN A 406 -27.06 2.92 -5.60
C GLN A 406 -26.75 2.09 -4.35
N TYR A 407 -25.78 2.50 -3.54
CA TYR A 407 -25.31 1.78 -2.35
C TYR A 407 -25.54 2.58 -1.06
N LYS A 408 -26.61 3.37 -0.97
CA LYS A 408 -26.85 4.27 0.17
C LYS A 408 -27.44 3.62 1.42
N GLU A 409 -27.98 2.41 1.31
CA GLU A 409 -28.69 1.75 2.42
C GLU A 409 -27.76 1.55 3.64
N GLY A 410 -28.25 1.89 4.83
CA GLY A 410 -27.47 1.74 6.07
C GLY A 410 -26.33 2.75 6.23
N LEU A 411 -26.25 3.77 5.37
CA LEU A 411 -25.24 4.82 5.44
C LEU A 411 -25.79 6.14 5.99
N ILE A 412 -24.92 6.91 6.62
CA ILE A 412 -25.12 8.34 6.95
C ILE A 412 -24.16 9.15 6.10
N ALA A 413 -24.64 10.25 5.53
CA ALA A 413 -23.86 11.18 4.72
C ALA A 413 -23.72 12.52 5.44
N VAL A 414 -22.53 13.12 5.40
CA VAL A 414 -22.28 14.44 6.01
C VAL A 414 -21.60 15.39 5.03
N THR A 415 -21.87 16.69 5.15
CA THR A 415 -21.36 17.72 4.19
C THR A 415 -19.84 17.77 4.04
N SER A 416 -19.08 17.18 4.97
CA SER A 416 -17.61 17.08 4.94
C SER A 416 -16.89 18.43 5.13
N GLY A 417 -15.54 18.43 5.07
CA GLY A 417 -14.73 19.65 5.21
C GLY A 417 -14.70 20.51 3.93
N ILE A 418 -13.79 21.47 3.84
CA ILE A 418 -13.69 22.42 2.69
C ILE A 418 -13.48 21.77 1.31
N SER A 419 -13.04 20.51 1.27
CA SER A 419 -12.90 19.73 0.03
C SER A 419 -14.13 18.86 -0.26
N GLY A 420 -15.15 18.92 0.60
CA GLY A 420 -16.41 18.20 0.48
C GLY A 420 -17.21 18.67 -0.73
N ASP A 421 -18.08 17.81 -1.25
CA ASP A 421 -18.85 18.07 -2.47
C ASP A 421 -19.68 19.37 -2.41
N ILE A 422 -20.32 19.64 -1.27
CA ILE A 422 -21.10 20.86 -1.05
C ILE A 422 -20.20 22.05 -0.68
N PRO A 423 -19.30 21.97 0.33
CA PRO A 423 -18.37 23.04 0.66
C PRO A 423 -17.52 23.55 -0.51
N ASP A 424 -16.94 22.64 -1.31
CA ASP A 424 -16.14 23.01 -2.47
C ASP A 424 -16.98 23.79 -3.49
N ALA A 425 -18.24 23.36 -3.69
CA ALA A 425 -19.15 24.07 -4.58
C ALA A 425 -19.50 25.47 -4.09
N ILE A 426 -19.74 25.65 -2.79
CA ILE A 426 -19.95 26.99 -2.18
C ILE A 426 -18.72 27.88 -2.43
N LEU A 427 -17.51 27.35 -2.19
CA LEU A 427 -16.27 28.12 -2.28
C LEU A 427 -15.86 28.48 -3.72
N ASN A 428 -16.09 27.57 -4.68
CA ASN A 428 -15.58 27.69 -6.05
C ASN A 428 -16.65 28.04 -7.10
N PHE A 429 -17.94 27.74 -6.84
CA PHE A 429 -19.04 27.99 -7.77
C PHE A 429 -20.15 28.87 -7.19
N GLY A 430 -20.17 29.11 -5.87
CA GLY A 430 -21.11 29.98 -5.19
C GLY A 430 -22.25 29.25 -4.46
N GLU A 431 -23.01 30.00 -3.66
CA GLU A 431 -24.01 29.48 -2.74
C GLU A 431 -25.17 28.77 -3.47
N GLN A 432 -25.64 29.29 -4.61
CA GLN A 432 -26.68 28.64 -5.42
C GLN A 432 -26.29 27.22 -5.83
N LYS A 433 -25.06 27.02 -6.31
CA LYS A 433 -24.59 25.69 -6.72
C LYS A 433 -24.42 24.77 -5.52
N GLY A 434 -23.93 25.31 -4.40
CA GLY A 434 -23.89 24.60 -3.12
C GLY A 434 -25.28 24.13 -2.69
N GLU A 435 -26.31 24.97 -2.82
CA GLU A 435 -27.69 24.66 -2.45
C GLU A 435 -28.29 23.57 -3.35
N GLU A 436 -28.01 23.58 -4.66
CA GLU A 436 -28.44 22.50 -5.57
C GLU A 436 -27.90 21.14 -5.12
N LEU A 437 -26.61 21.05 -4.79
CA LEU A 437 -25.99 19.83 -4.31
C LEU A 437 -26.53 19.44 -2.92
N PHE A 438 -26.72 20.41 -2.03
CA PHE A 438 -27.29 20.19 -0.70
C PHE A 438 -28.68 19.54 -0.79
N LYS A 439 -29.56 20.06 -1.66
CA LYS A 439 -30.88 19.49 -1.92
C LYS A 439 -30.77 18.05 -2.42
N TRP A 440 -29.89 17.81 -3.40
CA TRP A 440 -29.70 16.47 -3.94
C TRP A 440 -29.30 15.47 -2.84
N TRP A 441 -28.33 15.83 -1.99
CA TRP A 441 -27.90 14.98 -0.88
C TRP A 441 -29.01 14.76 0.17
N LYS A 442 -29.78 15.80 0.52
CA LYS A 442 -30.94 15.68 1.44
C LYS A 442 -32.05 14.82 0.84
N GLU A 443 -32.34 14.95 -0.45
CA GLU A 443 -33.32 14.11 -1.14
C GLU A 443 -32.88 12.64 -1.18
N GLU A 444 -31.60 12.37 -1.38
CA GLU A 444 -31.07 11.01 -1.45
C GLU A 444 -31.01 10.31 -0.08
N PHE A 445 -30.58 11.00 0.98
CA PHE A 445 -30.31 10.42 2.31
C PHE A 445 -31.37 10.76 3.37
N GLY A 446 -32.25 11.74 3.12
CA GLY A 446 -33.34 12.10 4.03
C GLY A 446 -32.86 12.48 5.44
N GLU A 447 -33.29 11.72 6.44
CA GLU A 447 -32.91 11.92 7.85
C GLU A 447 -31.48 11.44 8.18
N ASP A 448 -30.84 10.71 7.26
CA ASP A 448 -29.45 10.26 7.40
C ASP A 448 -28.45 11.21 6.74
N PHE A 449 -28.89 12.43 6.40
CA PHE A 449 -28.04 13.52 5.93
C PHE A 449 -27.85 14.56 7.05
N TYR A 450 -26.60 14.91 7.35
CA TYR A 450 -26.28 15.91 8.38
C TYR A 450 -25.32 16.97 7.85
N VAL A 451 -25.42 18.16 8.42
CA VAL A 451 -24.47 19.25 8.20
C VAL A 451 -23.30 19.10 9.16
N GLN A 452 -22.10 18.95 8.63
CA GLN A 452 -20.87 18.92 9.40
C GLN A 452 -20.27 20.32 9.50
N ILE A 453 -20.19 20.85 10.72
CA ILE A 453 -19.53 22.11 11.03
C ILE A 453 -18.10 21.79 11.47
N GLN A 454 -17.11 22.41 10.81
CA GLN A 454 -15.69 22.26 11.15
C GLN A 454 -15.10 23.61 11.56
N ASN A 455 -14.13 23.62 12.47
CA ASN A 455 -13.42 24.83 12.85
C ASN A 455 -11.94 24.57 13.20
N HIS A 456 -11.10 24.68 12.17
CA HIS A 456 -9.65 24.63 12.25
C HIS A 456 -9.02 26.03 12.10
N GLY A 457 -9.84 27.09 12.22
CA GLY A 457 -9.42 28.49 12.14
C GLY A 457 -9.24 29.02 10.71
N LEU A 458 -9.88 28.39 9.72
CA LEU A 458 -9.77 28.78 8.32
C LEU A 458 -10.87 29.77 7.93
N TYR A 459 -10.55 30.72 7.04
CA TYR A 459 -11.53 31.69 6.52
C TYR A 459 -12.59 31.00 5.66
N GLU A 460 -12.16 29.98 4.91
CA GLU A 460 -13.02 29.16 4.07
C GLU A 460 -14.08 28.42 4.91
N GLU A 461 -13.70 27.89 6.08
CA GLU A 461 -14.62 27.22 7.00
C GLU A 461 -15.62 28.20 7.60
N GLU A 462 -15.19 29.40 8.01
CA GLU A 462 -16.09 30.42 8.56
C GLU A 462 -17.19 30.77 7.56
N HIS A 463 -16.84 30.97 6.29
CA HIS A 463 -17.82 31.25 5.24
C HIS A 463 -18.73 30.06 4.96
N VAL A 464 -18.15 28.86 4.78
CA VAL A 464 -18.91 27.62 4.52
C VAL A 464 -19.88 27.33 5.67
N ASN A 465 -19.45 27.46 6.93
CA ASN A 465 -20.30 27.21 8.09
C ASN A 465 -21.51 28.15 8.10
N GLN A 466 -21.32 29.45 7.81
CA GLN A 466 -22.42 30.42 7.74
C GLN A 466 -23.46 30.01 6.68
N THR A 467 -23.02 29.64 5.48
CA THR A 467 -23.91 29.19 4.40
C THR A 467 -24.57 27.85 4.74
N LEU A 468 -23.83 26.90 5.30
CA LEU A 468 -24.35 25.60 5.69
C LEU A 468 -25.40 25.70 6.81
N LEU A 469 -25.25 26.62 7.77
CA LEU A 469 -26.25 26.89 8.79
C LEU A 469 -27.56 27.43 8.20
N GLN A 470 -27.45 28.31 7.19
CA GLN A 470 -28.64 28.80 6.46
C GLN A 470 -29.34 27.66 5.72
N PHE A 471 -28.59 26.75 5.08
CA PHE A 471 -29.16 25.58 4.43
C PHE A 471 -29.77 24.60 5.43
N ALA A 472 -29.11 24.37 6.57
CA ALA A 472 -29.61 23.54 7.66
C ALA A 472 -30.98 24.02 8.15
N GLU A 473 -31.12 25.32 8.42
CA GLU A 473 -32.39 25.93 8.85
C GLU A 473 -33.45 25.87 7.73
N LYS A 474 -33.07 26.19 6.50
CA LYS A 474 -34.00 26.24 5.35
C LYS A 474 -34.57 24.87 4.96
N TYR A 475 -33.78 23.80 5.12
CA TYR A 475 -34.12 22.44 4.68
C TYR A 475 -34.34 21.45 5.82
N ASP A 476 -34.39 21.94 7.07
CA ASP A 476 -34.59 21.12 8.27
C ASP A 476 -33.58 19.96 8.35
N VAL A 477 -32.29 20.32 8.31
CA VAL A 477 -31.17 19.38 8.41
C VAL A 477 -30.38 19.65 9.67
N LYS A 478 -30.16 18.61 10.48
CA LYS A 478 -29.43 18.72 11.75
C LYS A 478 -27.95 18.99 11.50
N ILE A 479 -27.36 19.73 12.43
CA ILE A 479 -25.94 20.11 12.42
C ILE A 479 -25.14 19.29 13.43
N LEU A 480 -23.87 19.05 13.12
CA LEU A 480 -22.93 18.28 13.93
C LEU A 480 -21.57 18.99 13.95
N ALA A 481 -21.06 19.29 15.14
CA ALA A 481 -19.67 19.75 15.30
C ALA A 481 -18.72 18.58 15.01
N GLN A 482 -17.70 18.72 14.17
CA GLN A 482 -16.70 17.67 13.98
C GLN A 482 -15.31 18.25 13.76
N ASN A 483 -14.31 17.54 14.27
CA ASN A 483 -12.92 17.92 14.12
C ASN A 483 -12.21 16.88 13.24
N GLU A 484 -11.84 17.27 12.03
CA GLU A 484 -11.12 16.37 11.12
C GLU A 484 -9.68 16.20 11.59
N THR A 485 -9.22 14.96 11.72
CA THR A 485 -7.88 14.68 12.30
C THR A 485 -6.99 13.87 11.38
N PHE A 486 -5.71 14.24 11.32
CA PHE A 486 -4.67 13.52 10.59
C PHE A 486 -3.55 13.00 11.51
N TYR A 487 -3.43 13.54 12.72
CA TYR A 487 -2.39 13.18 13.68
C TYR A 487 -2.93 13.20 15.13
N THR A 488 -2.25 12.52 16.05
CA THR A 488 -2.78 12.31 17.41
C THR A 488 -2.68 13.56 18.28
N GLU A 489 -1.49 14.16 18.38
CA GLU A 489 -1.22 15.28 19.28
C GLU A 489 -0.87 16.56 18.51
N LYS A 490 -1.20 17.73 19.04
CA LYS A 490 -0.86 19.02 18.41
C LYS A 490 0.63 19.16 18.04
N SER A 491 1.51 18.59 18.86
CA SER A 491 2.97 18.59 18.65
C SER A 491 3.45 17.77 17.44
N ASP A 492 2.57 16.99 16.81
CA ASP A 492 2.90 16.13 15.67
C ASP A 492 2.59 16.77 14.31
N ALA A 493 2.11 18.02 14.29
CA ALA A 493 1.82 18.75 13.05
C ALA A 493 3.03 18.81 12.09
N ASP A 494 4.24 19.02 12.61
CA ASP A 494 5.47 19.02 11.82
C ASP A 494 5.79 17.63 11.24
N ILE A 495 5.45 16.56 11.96
CA ILE A 495 5.67 15.17 11.52
C ILE A 495 4.69 14.82 10.40
N GLN A 496 3.44 15.23 10.55
CA GLN A 496 2.42 15.11 9.51
C GLN A 496 2.87 15.79 8.20
N ASP A 497 3.49 16.95 8.31
CA ASP A 497 4.02 17.67 7.14
C ASP A 497 5.21 16.94 6.49
N ILE A 498 6.10 16.36 7.29
CA ILE A 498 7.19 15.50 6.80
C ILE A 498 6.61 14.27 6.08
N VAL A 499 5.62 13.59 6.66
CA VAL A 499 4.98 12.41 6.07
C VAL A 499 4.31 12.73 4.73
N SER A 500 3.64 13.88 4.65
CA SER A 500 3.06 14.38 3.39
C SER A 500 4.14 14.66 2.33
N CYS A 501 5.28 15.24 2.72
CA CYS A 501 6.42 15.43 1.81
C CYS A 501 7.05 14.09 1.35
N ILE A 502 7.01 13.05 2.19
CA ILE A 502 7.46 11.71 1.79
C ILE A 502 6.58 11.17 0.66
N LYS A 503 5.26 11.31 0.79
CA LYS A 503 4.28 10.90 -0.22
C LYS A 503 4.50 11.60 -1.55
N ASP A 504 4.63 12.93 -1.51
CA ASP A 504 4.72 13.75 -2.72
C ASP A 504 6.13 13.78 -3.35
N GLY A 505 7.13 13.19 -2.67
CA GLY A 505 8.52 13.21 -3.14
C GLY A 505 9.20 14.57 -2.99
N GLU A 506 8.60 15.48 -2.24
CA GLU A 506 9.05 16.86 -2.03
C GLU A 506 9.99 17.01 -0.83
N LYS A 507 10.63 18.19 -0.73
CA LYS A 507 11.41 18.59 0.45
C LYS A 507 10.59 19.49 1.36
N LEU A 508 10.87 19.46 2.67
CA LEU A 508 10.20 20.33 3.63
C LEU A 508 10.48 21.83 3.35
N SER A 509 11.66 22.13 2.79
CA SER A 509 12.08 23.47 2.38
C SER A 509 11.29 24.03 1.19
N THR A 510 10.58 23.18 0.42
CA THR A 510 9.66 23.64 -0.62
C THR A 510 8.49 24.38 0.06
N PRO A 511 8.14 25.62 -0.35
CA PRO A 511 7.06 26.37 0.29
C PRO A 511 5.67 25.77 0.02
N ILE A 512 4.79 25.82 1.03
CA ILE A 512 3.39 25.38 0.91
C ILE A 512 2.62 26.31 -0.06
N GLY A 513 1.80 25.72 -0.94
CA GLY A 513 0.90 26.45 -1.83
C GLY A 513 0.42 25.63 -3.02
N ARG A 514 -0.23 26.29 -3.98
CA ARG A 514 -0.70 25.68 -5.24
C ARG A 514 0.18 26.14 -6.42
N GLY A 515 0.49 25.23 -7.35
CA GLY A 515 1.22 25.55 -8.59
C GLY A 515 2.70 25.15 -8.60
N PHE A 516 3.43 25.57 -9.64
CA PHE A 516 4.82 25.19 -9.86
C PHE A 516 5.75 25.73 -8.76
N GLY A 517 6.63 24.87 -8.22
CA GLY A 517 7.57 25.24 -7.15
C GLY A 517 6.95 25.36 -5.76
N LYS A 518 5.72 24.88 -5.59
CA LYS A 518 5.00 24.81 -4.30
C LYS A 518 4.64 23.36 -4.00
N ARG A 519 4.61 23.00 -2.72
CA ARG A 519 4.15 21.68 -2.25
C ARG A 519 2.80 21.77 -1.56
N ARG A 520 2.13 20.62 -1.42
CA ARG A 520 0.94 20.48 -0.59
C ARG A 520 1.33 20.45 0.90
N GLY A 521 0.40 20.85 1.75
CA GLY A 521 0.51 20.86 3.20
C GLY A 521 -0.86 21.19 3.80
N LEU A 522 -1.06 20.87 5.08
CA LEU A 522 -2.28 21.25 5.79
C LEU A 522 -2.35 22.78 5.97
N ALA A 523 -3.55 23.33 5.92
CA ALA A 523 -3.76 24.78 5.97
C ALA A 523 -3.55 25.39 7.37
N SER A 524 -3.63 24.57 8.43
CA SER A 524 -3.36 24.94 9.82
C SER A 524 -2.80 23.76 10.60
N GLN A 525 -2.46 23.97 11.87
CA GLN A 525 -1.94 22.94 12.79
C GLN A 525 -3.03 22.38 13.73
N GLU A 526 -4.31 22.59 13.43
CA GLU A 526 -5.43 22.24 14.31
C GLU A 526 -6.09 20.88 13.99
N PHE A 527 -5.49 20.07 13.10
CA PHE A 527 -6.01 18.76 12.66
C PHE A 527 -5.55 17.58 13.55
N TYR A 528 -5.50 17.80 14.87
CA TYR A 528 -5.19 16.76 15.87
C TYR A 528 -6.43 16.34 16.66
N ILE A 529 -6.33 15.25 17.42
CA ILE A 529 -7.43 14.81 18.30
C ILE A 529 -7.51 15.74 19.53
N LYS A 530 -8.40 16.73 19.43
CA LYS A 530 -8.71 17.68 20.49
C LYS A 530 -9.40 16.99 21.67
N ASN A 531 -9.03 17.39 22.88
CA ASN A 531 -9.73 16.99 24.10
C ASN A 531 -11.04 17.77 24.28
N THR A 532 -11.83 17.39 25.29
CA THR A 532 -13.13 18.00 25.61
C THR A 532 -13.10 19.54 25.68
N GLU A 533 -12.12 20.12 26.37
CA GLU A 533 -12.03 21.57 26.57
C GLU A 533 -11.63 22.30 25.26
N GLU A 534 -10.75 21.69 24.49
CA GLU A 534 -10.36 22.21 23.17
C GLU A 534 -11.53 22.16 22.16
N ILE A 535 -12.38 21.13 22.24
CA ILE A 535 -13.61 21.02 21.43
C ILE A 535 -14.60 22.13 21.81
N LYS A 536 -14.88 22.34 23.10
CA LYS A 536 -15.74 23.45 23.55
C LYS A 536 -15.21 24.80 23.05
N GLN A 537 -13.90 25.03 23.18
CA GLN A 537 -13.28 26.26 22.72
C GLN A 537 -13.40 26.45 21.20
N ALA A 538 -13.23 25.38 20.41
CA ALA A 538 -13.33 25.43 18.96
C ALA A 538 -14.78 25.68 18.49
N PHE A 539 -15.78 25.13 19.17
CA PHE A 539 -17.18 25.18 18.75
C PHE A 539 -18.08 26.09 19.59
N ARG A 540 -17.51 26.95 20.44
CA ARG A 540 -18.28 27.90 21.27
C ARG A 540 -19.28 28.80 20.51
N GLN A 541 -19.06 29.01 19.21
CA GLN A 541 -19.96 29.79 18.35
C GLN A 541 -21.16 28.98 17.84
N TYR A 542 -21.14 27.67 18.05
CA TYR A 542 -22.08 26.68 17.51
C TYR A 542 -22.51 25.68 18.61
N PRO A 543 -23.02 26.12 19.78
CA PRO A 543 -23.39 25.21 20.86
C PRO A 543 -24.47 24.19 20.43
N ASP A 544 -25.41 24.60 19.58
CA ASP A 544 -26.49 23.76 19.05
C ASP A 544 -25.96 22.58 18.20
N ALA A 545 -24.70 22.63 17.74
CA ALA A 545 -24.07 21.58 16.95
C ALA A 545 -23.76 20.29 17.73
N PHE A 546 -24.03 20.29 19.05
CA PHE A 546 -23.91 19.11 19.92
C PHE A 546 -25.26 18.43 20.21
N GLU A 547 -26.41 19.07 19.93
CA GLU A 547 -27.73 18.59 20.34
C GLU A 547 -28.15 17.27 19.66
N ALA A 548 -27.74 17.07 18.40
CA ALA A 548 -28.14 15.91 17.61
C ALA A 548 -27.34 14.62 17.93
N TYR A 549 -26.34 14.68 18.83
CA TYR A 549 -25.44 13.56 19.07
C TYR A 549 -26.10 12.35 19.71
N THR A 550 -27.01 12.55 20.66
CA THR A 550 -27.73 11.45 21.30
C THR A 550 -28.56 10.67 20.27
N GLU A 551 -29.22 11.37 19.35
CA GLU A 551 -29.95 10.73 18.24
C GLU A 551 -28.98 10.03 17.27
N LEU A 552 -27.90 10.72 16.87
CA LEU A 552 -26.90 10.17 15.96
C LEU A 552 -26.31 8.87 16.53
N LEU A 553 -25.98 8.84 17.81
CA LEU A 553 -25.42 7.68 18.50
C LEU A 553 -26.40 6.50 18.49
N GLN A 554 -27.71 6.76 18.67
CA GLN A 554 -28.76 5.73 18.65
C GLN A 554 -28.94 5.06 17.28
N LYS A 555 -28.45 5.68 16.20
CA LYS A 555 -28.49 5.10 14.85
C LYS A 555 -27.43 4.02 14.61
N PHE A 556 -26.40 3.93 15.44
CA PHE A 556 -25.32 2.97 15.28
C PHE A 556 -25.56 1.67 16.03
N GLU A 557 -25.48 0.55 15.30
CA GLU A 557 -25.54 -0.80 15.83
C GLU A 557 -24.12 -1.40 15.81
N PRO A 558 -23.58 -1.88 16.94
CA PRO A 558 -22.31 -2.60 16.96
C PRO A 558 -22.39 -3.92 16.17
N TYR A 559 -21.45 -4.15 15.24
CA TYR A 559 -21.34 -5.39 14.47
C TYR A 559 -19.91 -5.94 14.50
N THR A 560 -19.78 -7.23 14.21
CA THR A 560 -18.48 -7.90 14.06
C THR A 560 -18.17 -8.16 12.59
N LEU A 561 -16.89 -8.09 12.24
CA LEU A 561 -16.40 -8.48 10.91
C LEU A 561 -15.84 -9.90 10.89
N LYS A 562 -15.73 -10.54 12.05
CA LYS A 562 -15.34 -11.95 12.18
C LYS A 562 -16.43 -12.84 11.63
N ARG A 563 -16.05 -13.85 10.85
CA ARG A 563 -16.99 -14.86 10.33
C ARG A 563 -16.28 -16.19 10.07
N ASP A 564 -17.07 -17.24 9.92
CA ASP A 564 -16.55 -18.55 9.55
C ASP A 564 -16.06 -18.55 8.09
N VAL A 565 -15.06 -19.38 7.80
CA VAL A 565 -14.45 -19.43 6.48
C VAL A 565 -15.42 -20.04 5.47
N LEU A 566 -15.63 -19.33 4.37
CA LEU A 566 -16.43 -19.80 3.25
C LEU A 566 -15.55 -20.61 2.31
N LEU A 567 -15.91 -21.87 2.09
CA LEU A 567 -15.24 -22.74 1.13
C LEU A 567 -15.89 -22.58 -0.24
N PRO A 568 -15.12 -22.48 -1.33
CA PRO A 568 -15.67 -22.50 -2.68
C PRO A 568 -16.19 -23.90 -3.01
N GLU A 569 -17.21 -23.97 -3.86
CA GLU A 569 -17.75 -25.25 -4.35
C GLU A 569 -16.78 -25.89 -5.35
N PHE A 570 -16.68 -27.22 -5.32
CA PHE A 570 -15.88 -27.99 -6.26
C PHE A 570 -16.79 -28.84 -7.17
N ASP A 571 -16.60 -28.71 -8.48
CA ASP A 571 -17.37 -29.47 -9.47
C ASP A 571 -16.98 -30.96 -9.44
N ILE A 572 -17.86 -31.79 -8.90
CA ILE A 572 -17.70 -33.27 -8.89
C ILE A 572 -18.42 -33.93 -10.07
N PRO A 573 -17.90 -35.06 -10.61
CA PRO A 573 -18.56 -35.78 -11.69
C PRO A 573 -19.98 -36.25 -11.31
N GLN A 574 -20.90 -36.28 -12.28
CA GLN A 574 -22.32 -36.63 -12.06
C GLN A 574 -22.53 -37.95 -11.32
N GLU A 575 -21.68 -38.95 -11.56
CA GLU A 575 -21.77 -40.27 -10.92
C GLU A 575 -21.50 -40.27 -9.40
N PHE A 576 -20.87 -39.21 -8.87
CA PHE A 576 -20.62 -39.03 -7.45
C PHE A 576 -21.57 -38.03 -6.79
N GLN A 577 -22.41 -37.32 -7.55
CA GLN A 577 -23.36 -36.36 -6.99
C GLN A 577 -24.45 -37.08 -6.20
N HIS A 578 -24.83 -36.52 -5.05
CA HIS A 578 -25.86 -37.09 -4.18
C HIS A 578 -27.05 -36.13 -4.10
N GLU A 579 -28.26 -36.59 -4.44
CA GLU A 579 -29.46 -35.72 -4.53
C GLU A 579 -29.78 -34.98 -3.22
N ASP A 580 -29.51 -35.61 -2.08
CA ASP A 580 -29.78 -34.99 -0.77
C ASP A 580 -28.82 -33.84 -0.42
N ASP A 581 -27.64 -33.76 -1.06
CA ASP A 581 -26.70 -32.66 -0.84
C ASP A 581 -27.30 -31.32 -1.31
N LEU A 582 -28.13 -31.34 -2.35
CA LEU A 582 -28.88 -30.16 -2.83
C LEU A 582 -29.98 -29.69 -1.85
N LYS A 583 -30.42 -30.57 -0.94
CA LYS A 583 -31.49 -30.28 0.02
C LYS A 583 -30.98 -29.75 1.35
N ASP A 584 -29.83 -30.28 1.81
CA ASP A 584 -29.30 -29.97 3.14
C ASP A 584 -27.87 -29.39 3.14
N GLY A 585 -27.26 -29.18 1.98
CA GLY A 585 -25.89 -28.68 1.88
C GLY A 585 -24.84 -29.69 2.34
N GLY A 586 -25.19 -30.97 2.40
CA GLY A 586 -24.28 -32.06 2.73
C GLY A 586 -23.11 -32.18 1.76
N LYS A 587 -22.04 -32.84 2.19
CA LYS A 587 -20.82 -33.08 1.39
C LYS A 587 -20.67 -34.54 1.00
N ARG A 588 -21.77 -35.28 0.82
CA ARG A 588 -21.72 -36.74 0.60
C ARG A 588 -21.04 -37.07 -0.72
N GLY A 589 -21.34 -36.31 -1.77
CA GLY A 589 -20.72 -36.50 -3.08
C GLY A 589 -19.23 -36.17 -3.11
N GLU A 590 -18.81 -35.06 -2.49
CA GLU A 590 -17.38 -34.70 -2.37
C GLU A 590 -16.60 -35.79 -1.63
N ASN A 591 -17.16 -36.33 -0.54
CA ASN A 591 -16.54 -37.42 0.21
C ASN A 591 -16.41 -38.71 -0.63
N ALA A 592 -17.44 -39.07 -1.39
CA ALA A 592 -17.42 -40.25 -2.26
C ALA A 592 -16.34 -40.12 -3.36
N TYR A 593 -16.25 -38.94 -3.98
CA TYR A 593 -15.25 -38.67 -5.01
C TYR A 593 -13.82 -38.64 -4.44
N LEU A 594 -13.61 -37.97 -3.29
CA LEU A 594 -12.31 -37.96 -2.61
C LEU A 594 -11.85 -39.37 -2.25
N ARG A 595 -12.76 -40.21 -1.74
CA ARG A 595 -12.47 -41.62 -1.45
C ARG A 595 -12.06 -42.38 -2.70
N HIS A 596 -12.78 -42.20 -3.81
CA HIS A 596 -12.43 -42.82 -5.09
C HIS A 596 -11.02 -42.45 -5.55
N LEU A 597 -10.70 -41.15 -5.59
CA LEU A 597 -9.37 -40.66 -5.98
C LEU A 597 -8.26 -41.17 -5.06
N THR A 598 -8.53 -41.25 -3.75
CA THR A 598 -7.58 -41.74 -2.76
C THR A 598 -7.17 -43.19 -3.03
N TYR A 599 -8.14 -44.09 -3.26
CA TYR A 599 -7.86 -45.50 -3.52
C TYR A 599 -7.23 -45.74 -4.88
N GLU A 600 -7.60 -44.97 -5.91
CA GLU A 600 -6.92 -45.03 -7.21
C GLU A 600 -5.46 -44.53 -7.12
N GLY A 601 -5.22 -43.49 -6.33
CA GLY A 601 -3.89 -43.00 -5.99
C GLY A 601 -3.05 -44.01 -5.22
N ALA A 602 -3.65 -44.65 -4.19
CA ALA A 602 -2.99 -45.66 -3.37
C ALA A 602 -2.50 -46.85 -4.20
N LYS A 603 -3.31 -47.35 -5.15
CA LYS A 603 -2.91 -48.40 -6.10
C LYS A 603 -1.68 -48.01 -6.93
N LYS A 604 -1.56 -46.74 -7.31
CA LYS A 604 -0.42 -46.24 -8.10
C LYS A 604 0.84 -46.05 -7.26
N LYS A 605 0.71 -45.54 -6.03
CA LYS A 605 1.85 -45.18 -5.16
C LYS A 605 2.41 -46.36 -4.36
N TYR A 606 1.54 -47.21 -3.83
CA TYR A 606 1.93 -48.37 -3.01
C TYR A 606 1.95 -49.69 -3.79
N GLY A 607 1.24 -49.76 -4.93
CA GLY A 607 1.03 -51.01 -5.65
C GLY A 607 0.01 -51.88 -4.92
N GLU A 608 0.47 -52.63 -3.91
CA GLU A 608 -0.38 -53.45 -3.05
C GLU A 608 -0.83 -52.66 -1.82
N ILE A 609 -2.15 -52.67 -1.55
CA ILE A 609 -2.74 -51.99 -0.39
C ILE A 609 -2.84 -53.03 0.74
N THR A 610 -1.96 -52.91 1.73
CA THR A 610 -2.00 -53.74 2.95
C THR A 610 -3.10 -53.27 3.91
N ASP A 611 -3.46 -54.10 4.88
CA ASP A 611 -4.45 -53.74 5.91
C ASP A 611 -4.05 -52.47 6.68
N GLU A 612 -2.76 -52.30 6.99
CA GLU A 612 -2.23 -51.10 7.65
C GLU A 612 -2.45 -49.83 6.82
N ILE A 613 -2.22 -49.89 5.50
CA ILE A 613 -2.45 -48.77 4.59
C ILE A 613 -3.95 -48.48 4.49
N ALA A 614 -4.79 -49.51 4.34
CA ALA A 614 -6.24 -49.35 4.25
C ALA A 614 -6.82 -48.72 5.52
N GLU A 615 -6.41 -49.21 6.71
CA GLU A 615 -6.83 -48.66 8.00
C GLU A 615 -6.43 -47.19 8.15
N ARG A 616 -5.21 -46.82 7.74
CA ARG A 616 -4.75 -45.42 7.78
C ARG A 616 -5.57 -44.53 6.84
N LEU A 617 -5.82 -44.98 5.60
CA LEU A 617 -6.59 -44.21 4.62
C LEU A 617 -8.06 -44.02 5.04
N ASP A 618 -8.72 -45.09 5.49
CA ASP A 618 -10.12 -45.01 5.91
C ASP A 618 -10.27 -44.14 7.17
N PHE A 619 -9.33 -44.22 8.13
CA PHE A 619 -9.31 -43.32 9.29
C PHE A 619 -9.19 -41.85 8.88
N GLU A 620 -8.24 -41.51 8.01
CA GLU A 620 -8.06 -40.13 7.55
C GLU A 620 -9.29 -39.61 6.79
N LEU A 621 -9.85 -40.42 5.88
CA LEU A 621 -11.06 -40.08 5.14
C LEU A 621 -12.26 -39.84 6.07
N GLU A 622 -12.44 -40.66 7.11
CA GLU A 622 -13.50 -40.46 8.10
C GLU A 622 -13.33 -39.13 8.86
N VAL A 623 -12.10 -38.78 9.25
CA VAL A 623 -11.83 -37.50 9.92
C VAL A 623 -12.05 -36.31 8.98
N ILE A 624 -11.65 -36.40 7.71
CA ILE A 624 -11.90 -35.37 6.70
C ILE A 624 -13.41 -35.16 6.49
N ALA A 625 -14.17 -36.26 6.43
CA ALA A 625 -15.63 -36.21 6.31
C ALA A 625 -16.28 -35.56 7.53
N LYS A 626 -15.86 -35.92 8.75
CA LYS A 626 -16.39 -35.35 10.01
C LYS A 626 -16.07 -33.87 10.19
N THR A 627 -14.90 -33.42 9.71
CA THR A 627 -14.47 -32.03 9.81
C THR A 627 -15.04 -31.13 8.71
N GLY A 628 -15.61 -31.72 7.65
CA GLY A 628 -16.29 -30.99 6.58
C GLY A 628 -15.36 -30.38 5.54
N TYR A 629 -14.14 -30.91 5.35
CA TYR A 629 -13.15 -30.38 4.40
C TYR A 629 -12.87 -31.22 3.13
N PRO A 630 -13.76 -32.11 2.62
CA PRO A 630 -13.43 -32.89 1.42
C PRO A 630 -13.25 -32.00 0.17
N GLY A 631 -14.11 -31.01 -0.07
CA GLY A 631 -13.94 -30.03 -1.15
C GLY A 631 -12.60 -29.29 -1.12
N TYR A 632 -12.06 -28.96 0.06
CA TYR A 632 -10.75 -28.32 0.18
C TYR A 632 -9.62 -29.21 -0.34
N PHE A 633 -9.62 -30.51 0.00
CA PHE A 633 -8.66 -31.46 -0.55
C PHE A 633 -8.79 -31.60 -2.07
N LEU A 634 -10.03 -31.60 -2.60
CA LEU A 634 -10.28 -31.71 -4.04
C LEU A 634 -9.75 -30.48 -4.79
N ILE A 635 -10.00 -29.27 -4.29
CA ILE A 635 -9.47 -28.02 -4.86
C ILE A 635 -7.94 -28.07 -4.92
N VAL A 636 -7.29 -28.44 -3.81
CA VAL A 636 -5.82 -28.50 -3.75
C VAL A 636 -5.24 -29.54 -4.70
N GLN A 637 -5.80 -30.75 -4.69
CA GLN A 637 -5.40 -31.82 -5.59
C GLN A 637 -5.51 -31.39 -7.06
N ASP A 638 -6.56 -30.66 -7.41
CA ASP A 638 -6.88 -30.29 -8.77
C ASP A 638 -5.85 -29.31 -9.36
N PHE A 639 -5.54 -28.22 -8.65
CA PHE A 639 -4.50 -27.32 -9.13
C PHE A 639 -3.09 -27.92 -9.04
N CYS A 640 -2.81 -28.85 -8.11
CA CYS A 640 -1.55 -29.59 -8.08
C CYS A 640 -1.37 -30.47 -9.33
N ASN A 641 -2.44 -31.12 -9.77
CA ASN A 641 -2.41 -31.93 -10.99
C ASN A 641 -2.34 -31.07 -12.25
N GLU A 642 -3.07 -29.97 -12.29
CA GLU A 642 -3.01 -29.07 -13.44
C GLU A 642 -1.66 -28.36 -13.56
N ALA A 643 -1.05 -27.97 -12.45
CA ALA A 643 0.33 -27.47 -12.44
C ALA A 643 1.28 -28.46 -13.12
N LYS A 644 1.21 -29.75 -12.77
CA LYS A 644 2.00 -30.81 -13.41
C LYS A 644 1.70 -30.93 -14.92
N ASN A 645 0.42 -30.87 -15.32
CA ASN A 645 0.01 -30.89 -16.74
C ASN A 645 0.61 -29.72 -17.54
N MET A 646 0.70 -28.54 -16.95
CA MET A 646 1.29 -27.33 -17.54
C MET A 646 2.83 -27.30 -17.52
N GLY A 647 3.48 -28.35 -16.99
CA GLY A 647 4.93 -28.41 -16.78
C GLY A 647 5.42 -27.44 -15.70
N VAL A 648 4.57 -27.10 -14.74
CA VAL A 648 4.94 -26.40 -13.49
C VAL A 648 5.37 -27.46 -12.47
N SER A 649 6.57 -27.32 -11.91
CA SER A 649 7.07 -28.20 -10.86
C SER A 649 6.36 -27.89 -9.55
N VAL A 650 5.84 -28.93 -8.90
CA VAL A 650 5.22 -28.85 -7.57
C VAL A 650 6.18 -29.46 -6.56
N GLY A 651 6.37 -28.79 -5.42
CA GLY A 651 7.19 -29.29 -4.33
C GLY A 651 6.57 -30.54 -3.68
N PRO A 652 7.35 -31.27 -2.86
CA PRO A 652 6.87 -32.49 -2.21
C PRO A 652 5.84 -32.25 -1.09
N GLY A 653 5.45 -30.99 -0.86
CA GLY A 653 4.56 -30.54 0.20
C GLY A 653 5.30 -29.71 1.26
N ARG A 654 4.56 -28.93 2.06
CA ARG A 654 5.11 -28.14 3.16
C ARG A 654 4.24 -28.26 4.40
N GLY A 655 4.86 -28.05 5.56
CA GLY A 655 4.13 -27.91 6.81
C GLY A 655 3.63 -29.26 7.31
N SER A 656 2.41 -29.31 7.85
CA SER A 656 1.82 -30.55 8.37
C SER A 656 1.12 -31.38 7.30
N ALA A 657 0.78 -30.84 6.12
CA ALA A 657 0.04 -31.57 5.08
C ALA A 657 0.71 -32.88 4.66
N ALA A 658 2.04 -32.95 4.72
CA ALA A 658 2.81 -34.17 4.44
C ALA A 658 2.59 -35.32 5.45
N GLY A 659 1.89 -35.09 6.56
CA GLY A 659 1.46 -36.14 7.49
C GLY A 659 0.21 -36.90 7.05
N SER A 660 -0.45 -36.51 5.95
CA SER A 660 -1.66 -37.16 5.44
C SER A 660 -1.36 -38.16 4.32
N ALA A 661 -1.75 -39.41 4.53
CA ALA A 661 -1.70 -40.47 3.51
C ALA A 661 -2.70 -40.21 2.38
N VAL A 662 -3.85 -39.59 2.69
CA VAL A 662 -4.81 -39.13 1.68
C VAL A 662 -4.15 -38.10 0.75
N ALA A 663 -3.50 -37.07 1.30
CA ALA A 663 -2.81 -36.04 0.52
C ALA A 663 -1.70 -36.62 -0.38
N TYR A 664 -0.94 -37.61 0.11
CA TYR A 664 0.07 -38.33 -0.67
C TYR A 664 -0.53 -39.13 -1.84
N CYS A 665 -1.62 -39.87 -1.58
CA CYS A 665 -2.24 -40.71 -2.59
C CYS A 665 -2.83 -39.89 -3.74
N ILE A 666 -3.49 -38.77 -3.44
CA ILE A 666 -4.11 -37.92 -4.46
C ILE A 666 -3.13 -36.91 -5.09
N GLY A 667 -1.85 -36.93 -4.70
CA GLY A 667 -0.78 -36.19 -5.37
C GLY A 667 -0.61 -34.73 -4.93
N ILE A 668 -1.15 -34.36 -3.76
CA ILE A 668 -0.91 -33.07 -3.09
C ILE A 668 0.51 -33.05 -2.51
N THR A 669 0.93 -34.14 -1.89
CA THR A 669 2.29 -34.31 -1.36
C THR A 669 2.98 -35.49 -2.05
N ASN A 670 4.33 -35.50 -2.01
CA ASN A 670 5.14 -36.57 -2.61
C ASN A 670 5.98 -37.33 -1.56
N VAL A 671 5.76 -37.09 -0.27
CA VAL A 671 6.40 -37.82 0.83
C VAL A 671 5.43 -38.86 1.39
N ASP A 672 5.89 -40.11 1.51
CA ASP A 672 5.11 -41.20 2.13
C ASP A 672 5.06 -41.03 3.66
N PRO A 673 3.89 -40.71 4.25
CA PRO A 673 3.78 -40.46 5.67
C PRO A 673 3.90 -41.73 6.52
N ILE A 674 3.55 -42.90 5.97
CA ILE A 674 3.60 -44.17 6.71
C ILE A 674 5.07 -44.59 6.88
N LYS A 675 5.85 -44.52 5.80
CA LYS A 675 7.28 -44.88 5.83
C LYS A 675 8.14 -44.04 6.80
N TYR A 676 7.78 -42.78 7.01
CA TYR A 676 8.57 -41.83 7.83
C TYR A 676 7.92 -41.48 9.17
N ASP A 677 6.88 -42.22 9.59
CA ASP A 677 6.13 -42.00 10.84
C ASP A 677 5.63 -40.55 10.98
N LEU A 678 5.05 -40.01 9.91
CA LEU A 678 4.45 -38.67 9.91
C LEU A 678 2.99 -38.75 10.38
N LEU A 679 2.62 -37.89 11.33
CA LEU A 679 1.34 -37.96 12.03
C LEU A 679 0.26 -37.13 11.35
N PHE A 680 -0.87 -37.78 11.02
CA PHE A 680 -2.03 -37.11 10.46
C PHE A 680 -2.70 -36.17 11.46
N GLU A 681 -2.75 -36.53 12.73
CA GLU A 681 -3.43 -35.75 13.77
C GLU A 681 -2.73 -34.42 14.06
N ARG A 682 -1.45 -34.31 13.66
CA ARG A 682 -0.72 -33.05 13.68
C ARG A 682 -1.20 -32.10 12.57
N PHE A 683 -1.69 -32.64 11.46
CA PHE A 683 -2.31 -31.90 10.37
C PHE A 683 -3.77 -31.58 10.65
N LEU A 684 -4.58 -32.61 10.89
CA LEU A 684 -6.02 -32.48 11.13
C LEU A 684 -6.40 -33.30 12.36
N ASN A 685 -6.85 -32.61 13.41
CA ASN A 685 -7.16 -33.24 14.69
C ASN A 685 -8.67 -33.54 14.80
N PRO A 686 -9.09 -34.80 15.01
CA PRO A 686 -10.51 -35.15 15.08
C PRO A 686 -11.25 -34.55 16.29
N GLU A 687 -10.55 -34.26 17.39
CA GLU A 687 -11.13 -33.68 18.61
C GLU A 687 -11.26 -32.16 18.54
N ARG A 688 -10.70 -31.52 17.50
CA ARG A 688 -10.73 -30.08 17.31
C ARG A 688 -10.90 -29.72 15.84
N ILE A 689 -12.10 -29.28 15.48
CA ILE A 689 -12.38 -28.75 14.15
C ILE A 689 -11.65 -27.41 14.01
N SER A 690 -10.57 -27.40 13.25
CA SER A 690 -9.89 -26.20 12.78
C SER A 690 -9.58 -26.37 11.30
N MET A 691 -9.58 -25.26 10.56
CA MET A 691 -9.25 -25.28 9.14
C MET A 691 -7.82 -25.82 8.92
N PRO A 692 -7.64 -26.86 8.08
CA PRO A 692 -6.32 -27.30 7.68
C PRO A 692 -5.65 -26.27 6.78
N ASP A 693 -4.34 -26.07 6.98
CA ASP A 693 -3.52 -25.20 6.14
C ASP A 693 -2.66 -26.08 5.22
N ILE A 694 -3.00 -26.13 3.93
CA ILE A 694 -2.25 -26.86 2.91
C ILE A 694 -1.45 -25.88 2.06
N ASP A 695 -0.18 -25.75 2.44
CA ASP A 695 0.82 -24.95 1.74
C ASP A 695 1.40 -25.69 0.54
N ILE A 696 1.43 -25.06 -0.63
CA ILE A 696 1.98 -25.66 -1.85
C ILE A 696 3.10 -24.79 -2.43
N ASP A 697 4.20 -25.45 -2.78
CA ASP A 697 5.35 -24.83 -3.41
C ASP A 697 5.33 -25.10 -4.91
N PHE A 698 5.49 -24.06 -5.73
CA PHE A 698 5.62 -24.13 -7.19
C PHE A 698 6.99 -23.62 -7.63
N ASP A 699 7.45 -23.97 -8.85
CA ASP A 699 8.58 -23.24 -9.43
C ASP A 699 8.23 -21.77 -9.65
N ASP A 700 9.19 -20.88 -9.39
CA ASP A 700 8.98 -19.43 -9.34
C ASP A 700 8.47 -18.88 -10.68
N GLU A 701 8.95 -19.44 -11.80
CA GLU A 701 8.52 -19.08 -13.17
C GLU A 701 7.12 -19.64 -13.52
N GLY A 702 6.72 -20.74 -12.88
CA GLY A 702 5.44 -21.42 -13.11
C GLY A 702 4.30 -20.92 -12.23
N ARG A 703 4.59 -20.29 -11.09
CA ARG A 703 3.61 -19.81 -10.11
C ARG A 703 2.54 -18.90 -10.72
N ASP A 704 2.93 -17.92 -11.53
CA ASP A 704 1.97 -16.97 -12.08
C ASP A 704 1.01 -17.62 -13.08
N ARG A 705 1.44 -18.69 -13.76
CA ARG A 705 0.59 -19.49 -14.66
C ARG A 705 -0.50 -20.24 -13.89
N ILE A 706 -0.18 -20.81 -12.73
CA ILE A 706 -1.18 -21.50 -11.92
C ILE A 706 -2.16 -20.52 -11.26
N ILE A 707 -1.69 -19.34 -10.82
CA ILE A 707 -2.59 -18.28 -10.32
C ILE A 707 -3.56 -17.85 -11.42
N LYS A 708 -3.07 -17.63 -12.64
CA LYS A 708 -3.92 -17.30 -13.79
C LYS A 708 -4.96 -18.39 -14.05
N TRP A 709 -4.56 -19.66 -14.02
CA TRP A 709 -5.51 -20.76 -14.19
C TRP A 709 -6.58 -20.80 -13.09
N VAL A 710 -6.21 -20.54 -11.82
CA VAL A 710 -7.18 -20.44 -10.72
C VAL A 710 -8.17 -19.30 -10.95
N ILE A 711 -7.69 -18.14 -11.43
CA ILE A 711 -8.54 -17.01 -11.83
C ILE A 711 -9.51 -17.41 -12.94
N ASP A 712 -9.01 -18.10 -13.98
CA ASP A 712 -9.83 -18.53 -15.12
C ASP A 712 -10.87 -19.59 -14.71
N LYS A 713 -10.53 -20.48 -13.77
CA LYS A 713 -11.40 -21.57 -13.29
C LYS A 713 -12.51 -21.10 -12.35
N TYR A 714 -12.17 -20.31 -11.34
CA TYR A 714 -13.11 -19.88 -10.29
C TYR A 714 -13.75 -18.52 -10.57
N GLY A 715 -13.24 -17.78 -11.56
CA GLY A 715 -13.74 -16.47 -11.98
C GLY A 715 -12.95 -15.31 -11.37
N GLN A 716 -12.71 -14.27 -12.18
CA GLN A 716 -11.89 -13.11 -11.79
C GLN A 716 -12.43 -12.37 -10.56
N SER A 717 -13.75 -12.30 -10.38
CA SER A 717 -14.37 -11.67 -9.20
C SER A 717 -14.25 -12.50 -7.93
N ASN A 718 -13.92 -13.79 -8.02
CA ASN A 718 -13.93 -14.72 -6.90
C ASN A 718 -12.51 -15.05 -6.40
N VAL A 719 -11.49 -14.56 -7.11
CA VAL A 719 -10.09 -14.80 -6.80
C VAL A 719 -9.38 -13.47 -6.57
N ALA A 720 -8.69 -13.34 -5.45
CA ALA A 720 -7.87 -12.17 -5.16
C ALA A 720 -6.58 -12.57 -4.46
N GLN A 721 -5.56 -11.72 -4.55
CA GLN A 721 -4.37 -11.86 -3.71
C GLN A 721 -4.53 -11.09 -2.39
N ILE A 722 -3.71 -11.40 -1.40
CA ILE A 722 -3.73 -10.70 -0.10
C ILE A 722 -2.84 -9.44 -0.19
N ILE A 723 -3.29 -8.31 0.35
CA ILE A 723 -2.45 -7.10 0.43
C ILE A 723 -1.36 -7.25 1.49
N THR A 724 -0.24 -6.57 1.26
CA THR A 724 0.79 -6.35 2.28
C THR A 724 0.98 -4.87 2.52
N TYR A 725 1.16 -4.48 3.78
CA TYR A 725 1.45 -3.10 4.15
C TYR A 725 2.95 -2.95 4.40
N SER A 726 3.63 -2.17 3.57
CA SER A 726 5.02 -1.81 3.84
C SER A 726 5.05 -0.68 4.85
N VAL A 727 5.42 -1.02 6.08
CA VAL A 727 5.51 -0.06 7.18
C VAL A 727 6.90 0.59 7.21
N LEU A 728 6.95 1.87 7.59
CA LEU A 728 8.18 2.57 7.91
C LEU A 728 8.86 1.95 9.14
N GLY A 729 9.84 1.08 8.92
CA GLY A 729 10.74 0.59 9.97
C GLY A 729 11.83 1.62 10.31
N GLY A 730 12.55 1.41 11.42
CA GLY A 730 13.50 2.40 11.94
C GLY A 730 14.54 2.91 10.94
N LYS A 731 15.20 2.02 10.19
CA LYS A 731 16.20 2.42 9.18
C LYS A 731 15.58 3.16 7.99
N SER A 732 14.42 2.73 7.50
CA SER A 732 13.71 3.40 6.39
C SER A 732 13.14 4.75 6.81
N ALA A 733 12.60 4.86 8.02
CA ALA A 733 12.08 6.11 8.58
C ALA A 733 13.19 7.17 8.67
N ILE A 734 14.37 6.80 9.19
CA ILE A 734 15.56 7.68 9.24
C ILE A 734 15.95 8.14 7.83
N LYS A 735 15.94 7.23 6.84
CA LYS A 735 16.31 7.54 5.45
C LYS A 735 15.35 8.52 4.79
N ASP A 736 14.04 8.30 4.95
CA ASP A 736 13.04 9.20 4.37
C ASP A 736 13.01 10.55 5.08
N ALA A 737 13.09 10.57 6.42
CA ALA A 737 13.18 11.81 7.20
C ALA A 737 14.43 12.62 6.79
N GLY A 738 15.59 11.98 6.67
CA GLY A 738 16.82 12.63 6.22
C GLY A 738 16.68 13.23 4.82
N ARG A 739 16.06 12.52 3.87
CA ARG A 739 15.80 13.03 2.52
C ARG A 739 14.91 14.28 2.53
N VAL A 740 13.80 14.25 3.27
CA VAL A 740 12.83 15.36 3.31
C VAL A 740 13.39 16.58 4.04
N LEU A 741 14.22 16.35 5.07
CA LEU A 741 14.91 17.39 5.84
C LEU A 741 16.20 17.90 5.18
N ASP A 742 16.50 17.45 3.95
CA ASP A 742 17.67 17.84 3.15
C ASP A 742 19.04 17.51 3.79
N VAL A 743 19.11 16.37 4.47
CA VAL A 743 20.33 15.85 5.09
C VAL A 743 21.09 14.96 4.09
N PRO A 744 22.43 15.09 3.95
CA PRO A 744 23.21 14.28 3.03
C PRO A 744 23.07 12.77 3.25
N ILE A 745 22.96 11.99 2.17
CA ILE A 745 22.77 10.52 2.20
C ILE A 745 23.80 9.79 3.09
N PHE A 746 25.05 10.25 3.10
CA PHE A 746 26.10 9.67 3.94
C PHE A 746 25.81 9.83 5.44
N GLU A 747 25.38 11.01 5.87
CA GLU A 747 25.02 11.28 7.27
C GLU A 747 23.78 10.48 7.66
N THR A 748 22.75 10.48 6.81
CA THR A 748 21.53 9.71 7.04
C THR A 748 21.82 8.20 7.17
N ASN A 749 22.73 7.67 6.36
CA ASN A 749 23.17 6.28 6.47
C ASN A 749 23.93 5.99 7.77
N ASN A 750 24.66 6.96 8.32
CA ASN A 750 25.34 6.81 9.61
C ASN A 750 24.33 6.77 10.76
N ILE A 751 23.31 7.65 10.74
CA ILE A 751 22.22 7.62 11.72
C ILE A 751 21.47 6.28 11.63
N ALA A 752 21.17 5.79 10.42
CA ALA A 752 20.48 4.53 10.22
C ALA A 752 21.25 3.30 10.72
N LYS A 753 22.59 3.37 10.83
CA LYS A 753 23.43 2.29 11.39
C LYS A 753 23.32 2.17 12.90
N LEU A 754 22.80 3.20 13.60
CA LEU A 754 22.54 3.14 15.05
C LEU A 754 21.44 2.14 15.40
N VAL A 755 20.55 1.81 14.45
CA VAL A 755 19.54 0.78 14.65
C VAL A 755 20.20 -0.61 14.50
N PRO A 756 20.17 -1.47 15.54
CA PRO A 756 20.78 -2.79 15.49
C PRO A 756 20.26 -3.63 14.33
N SER A 757 21.11 -4.47 13.75
CA SER A 757 20.76 -5.27 12.57
C SER A 757 20.03 -6.59 12.88
N VAL A 758 19.54 -6.73 14.11
CA VAL A 758 18.75 -7.88 14.54
C VAL A 758 17.41 -7.88 13.77
N PRO A 759 16.98 -9.02 13.21
CA PRO A 759 15.70 -9.11 12.50
C PRO A 759 14.53 -8.60 13.35
N GLY A 760 13.69 -7.75 12.75
CA GLY A 760 12.51 -7.17 13.42
C GLY A 760 12.83 -6.05 14.42
N MET A 761 14.08 -5.61 14.52
CA MET A 761 14.49 -4.45 15.32
C MET A 761 14.06 -3.13 14.67
N ASN A 762 13.62 -2.19 15.49
CA ASN A 762 13.20 -0.83 15.11
C ASN A 762 13.59 0.13 16.26
N ILE A 763 13.32 1.44 16.12
CA ILE A 763 13.73 2.45 17.11
C ILE A 763 13.06 2.17 18.46
N ALA A 764 11.74 1.93 18.46
CA ALA A 764 10.99 1.69 19.71
C ALA A 764 11.44 0.42 20.45
N LYS A 765 11.71 -0.68 19.74
CA LYS A 765 12.20 -1.94 20.33
C LYS A 765 13.64 -1.82 20.81
N ALA A 766 14.49 -1.10 20.08
CA ALA A 766 15.87 -0.87 20.49
C ALA A 766 15.93 -0.12 21.83
N LEU A 767 15.05 0.87 22.03
CA LEU A 767 14.95 1.62 23.29
C LEU A 767 14.32 0.80 24.42
N SER A 768 13.21 0.09 24.16
CA SER A 768 12.46 -0.65 25.20
C SER A 768 13.09 -1.97 25.64
N LYS A 769 13.87 -2.63 24.77
CA LYS A 769 14.53 -3.92 25.06
C LYS A 769 16.04 -3.78 25.30
N TYR A 770 16.49 -2.60 25.73
CA TYR A 770 17.91 -2.28 25.94
C TYR A 770 18.66 -3.35 26.75
N ASP A 771 18.10 -3.83 27.86
CA ASP A 771 18.75 -4.81 28.74
C ASP A 771 18.96 -6.19 28.10
N LYS A 772 18.20 -6.50 27.04
CA LYS A 772 18.25 -7.79 26.32
C LYS A 772 19.16 -7.75 25.10
N LEU A 773 19.78 -6.61 24.81
CA LEU A 773 20.71 -6.45 23.70
C LEU A 773 22.12 -6.96 24.06
N LYS A 774 22.90 -7.32 23.04
CA LYS A 774 24.33 -7.60 23.20
C LYS A 774 25.07 -6.30 23.50
N ASP A 775 26.23 -6.37 24.15
CA ASP A 775 26.96 -5.17 24.56
C ASP A 775 27.37 -4.28 23.38
N GLU A 776 27.69 -4.88 22.22
CA GLU A 776 27.96 -4.15 20.97
C GLU A 776 26.73 -3.33 20.49
N ASP A 777 25.53 -3.91 20.58
CA ASP A 777 24.28 -3.25 20.17
C ASP A 777 23.86 -2.17 21.18
N LYS A 778 24.18 -2.34 22.47
CA LYS A 778 23.89 -1.34 23.51
C LYS A 778 24.60 -0.01 23.24
N VAL A 779 25.86 -0.05 22.81
CA VAL A 779 26.65 1.16 22.48
C VAL A 779 25.93 2.00 21.41
N LEU A 780 25.39 1.36 20.38
CA LEU A 780 24.64 2.04 19.32
C LEU A 780 23.36 2.69 19.86
N VAL A 781 22.67 2.00 20.77
CA VAL A 781 21.44 2.52 21.40
C VAL A 781 21.74 3.64 22.39
N ASP A 782 22.86 3.61 23.09
CA ASP A 782 23.28 4.68 24.00
C ASP A 782 23.60 5.97 23.23
N GLU A 783 24.25 5.86 22.06
CA GLU A 783 24.42 7.01 21.16
C GLU A 783 23.06 7.55 20.67
N MET A 784 22.13 6.65 20.31
CA MET A 784 20.78 7.03 19.90
C MET A 784 20.02 7.78 21.01
N LYS A 785 20.13 7.33 22.27
CA LYS A 785 19.55 8.02 23.45
C LYS A 785 20.18 9.39 23.64
N ALA A 786 21.51 9.49 23.58
CA ALA A 786 22.21 10.75 23.73
C ALA A 786 21.79 11.80 22.68
N ILE A 787 21.53 11.38 21.44
CA ILE A 787 20.98 12.25 20.40
C ILE A 787 19.57 12.73 20.79
N LEU A 788 18.69 11.82 21.20
CA LEU A 788 17.28 12.14 21.54
C LEU A 788 17.16 13.01 22.81
N GLU A 789 18.13 12.98 23.71
CA GLU A 789 18.18 13.83 24.90
C GLU A 789 18.72 15.24 24.62
N ASN A 790 19.37 15.46 23.47
CA ASN A 790 19.96 16.74 23.10
C ASN A 790 19.33 17.34 21.82
N PRO A 791 18.29 18.18 21.95
CA PRO A 791 17.66 18.86 20.82
C PRO A 791 18.59 19.73 19.95
N LYS A 792 19.80 20.05 20.42
CA LYS A 792 20.81 20.83 19.67
C LYS A 792 21.73 19.97 18.80
N ASP A 793 21.70 18.64 18.92
CA ASP A 793 22.44 17.74 18.04
C ASP A 793 21.88 17.86 16.61
N SER A 794 22.74 17.97 15.59
CA SER A 794 22.31 18.11 14.19
C SER A 794 21.49 16.89 13.71
N ARG A 795 21.68 15.73 14.33
CA ARG A 795 21.00 14.47 14.01
C ARG A 795 19.65 14.33 14.70
N TYR A 796 19.38 15.14 15.73
CA TYR A 796 18.17 15.07 16.56
C TYR A 796 16.90 15.12 15.71
N ARG A 797 16.76 16.13 14.84
CA ARG A 797 15.54 16.32 14.04
C ARG A 797 15.20 15.10 13.19
N VAL A 798 16.21 14.47 12.57
CA VAL A 798 16.02 13.26 11.75
C VAL A 798 15.56 12.09 12.61
N LEU A 799 16.24 11.86 13.72
CA LEU A 799 15.98 10.70 14.58
C LEU A 799 14.64 10.82 15.33
N ASP A 800 14.31 12.01 15.83
CA ASP A 800 13.03 12.26 16.51
C ASP A 800 11.85 12.14 15.52
N SER A 801 11.98 12.72 14.32
CA SER A 801 10.96 12.59 13.28
C SER A 801 10.77 11.12 12.89
N ALA A 802 11.88 10.39 12.68
CA ALA A 802 11.86 8.97 12.36
C ALA A 802 11.21 8.12 13.46
N ARG A 803 11.43 8.46 14.73
CA ARG A 803 10.80 7.80 15.88
C ARG A 803 9.29 7.96 15.88
N LYS A 804 8.78 9.16 15.56
CA LYS A 804 7.35 9.47 15.56
C LYS A 804 6.60 8.91 14.35
N MET A 805 7.25 8.84 13.18
CA MET A 805 6.66 8.27 11.95
C MET A 805 6.84 6.74 11.84
N GLU A 806 7.65 6.12 12.69
CA GLU A 806 7.83 4.67 12.72
C GLU A 806 6.48 3.98 12.95
N GLY A 807 6.13 3.01 12.11
CA GLY A 807 4.81 2.37 12.16
C GLY A 807 3.80 2.89 11.12
N CYS A 808 4.04 4.05 10.51
CA CYS A 808 3.19 4.55 9.43
C CYS A 808 3.30 3.67 8.18
N ILE A 809 2.19 3.50 7.45
CA ILE A 809 2.14 2.74 6.21
C ILE A 809 2.71 3.61 5.07
N ARG A 810 3.75 3.10 4.40
CA ARG A 810 4.41 3.78 3.28
C ARG A 810 3.71 3.52 1.96
N ASN A 811 3.44 2.25 1.68
CA ASN A 811 2.76 1.81 0.47
C ASN A 811 2.17 0.42 0.67
N THR A 812 1.37 0.01 -0.30
CA THR A 812 0.77 -1.32 -0.37
C THR A 812 1.53 -2.18 -1.37
N GLY A 813 1.60 -3.47 -1.10
CA GLY A 813 2.15 -4.49 -1.97
C GLY A 813 1.23 -5.71 -2.01
N ILE A 814 1.68 -6.77 -2.67
CA ILE A 814 0.96 -8.04 -2.77
C ILE A 814 1.70 -9.08 -1.95
N HIS A 815 0.96 -9.91 -1.20
CA HIS A 815 1.53 -11.02 -0.47
C HIS A 815 2.19 -12.00 -1.43
N ALA A 816 3.42 -12.43 -1.10
CA ALA A 816 4.20 -13.26 -2.00
C ALA A 816 3.57 -14.62 -2.32
N CYS A 817 2.64 -15.10 -1.48
CA CYS A 817 2.04 -16.43 -1.62
C CYS A 817 0.51 -16.43 -1.60
N GLY A 818 -0.10 -15.41 -1.00
CA GLY A 818 -1.44 -15.56 -0.44
C GLY A 818 -2.50 -15.30 -1.50
N VAL A 819 -3.22 -16.34 -1.89
CA VAL A 819 -4.37 -16.30 -2.80
C VAL A 819 -5.63 -16.63 -2.02
N ILE A 820 -6.69 -15.86 -2.27
CA ILE A 820 -8.02 -16.04 -1.70
C ILE A 820 -8.94 -16.55 -2.81
N ILE A 821 -9.73 -17.57 -2.51
CA ILE A 821 -10.78 -18.09 -3.39
C ILE A 821 -12.09 -18.08 -2.62
N THR A 822 -13.12 -17.44 -3.17
CA THR A 822 -14.44 -17.30 -2.55
C THR A 822 -15.55 -17.94 -3.40
N PRO A 823 -16.66 -18.40 -2.79
CA PRO A 823 -17.77 -18.98 -3.54
C PRO A 823 -18.57 -17.92 -4.35
N GLU A 824 -18.49 -16.65 -3.96
CA GLU A 824 -19.12 -15.52 -4.64
C GLU A 824 -18.11 -14.40 -4.90
N ASP A 825 -18.56 -13.31 -5.54
CA ASP A 825 -17.77 -12.09 -5.74
C ASP A 825 -17.17 -11.61 -4.41
N ILE A 826 -15.83 -11.59 -4.34
CA ILE A 826 -15.08 -11.28 -3.13
C ILE A 826 -15.44 -9.90 -2.55
N SER A 827 -15.83 -8.95 -3.41
CA SER A 827 -16.19 -7.60 -2.98
C SER A 827 -17.51 -7.54 -2.19
N ASN A 828 -18.30 -8.61 -2.19
CA ASN A 828 -19.46 -8.77 -1.30
C ASN A 828 -19.05 -9.18 0.12
N LEU A 829 -17.83 -9.71 0.29
CA LEU A 829 -17.33 -10.26 1.54
C LEU A 829 -16.36 -9.30 2.23
N VAL A 830 -15.40 -8.76 1.47
CA VAL A 830 -14.34 -7.87 1.94
C VAL A 830 -14.04 -6.77 0.93
N PRO A 831 -13.55 -5.59 1.36
CA PRO A 831 -13.12 -4.55 0.44
C PRO A 831 -11.92 -5.02 -0.41
N ILE A 832 -11.92 -4.67 -1.70
CA ILE A 832 -10.84 -5.00 -2.65
C ILE A 832 -10.17 -3.75 -3.24
N SER A 833 -8.95 -3.95 -3.70
CA SER A 833 -8.09 -3.01 -4.41
C SER A 833 -7.51 -3.71 -5.64
N ILE A 834 -6.62 -3.02 -6.36
CA ILE A 834 -5.93 -3.53 -7.54
C ILE A 834 -4.42 -3.58 -7.31
N ALA A 835 -3.73 -4.49 -7.98
CA ALA A 835 -2.29 -4.52 -7.95
C ALA A 835 -1.67 -3.31 -8.67
N ALA A 836 -0.65 -2.70 -8.08
CA ALA A 836 -0.03 -1.48 -8.62
C ALA A 836 0.60 -1.67 -10.02
N LYS A 837 1.01 -2.89 -10.37
CA LYS A 837 1.64 -3.22 -11.66
C LYS A 837 0.66 -3.79 -12.69
N ASP A 838 -0.47 -4.32 -12.24
CA ASP A 838 -1.44 -5.01 -13.08
C ASP A 838 -2.86 -4.76 -12.53
N ALA A 839 -3.62 -3.92 -13.23
CA ALA A 839 -4.95 -3.52 -12.78
C ALA A 839 -5.97 -4.66 -12.81
N ASP A 840 -5.69 -5.77 -13.50
CA ASP A 840 -6.60 -6.90 -13.63
C ASP A 840 -6.51 -7.87 -12.44
N ILE A 841 -5.45 -7.76 -11.62
CA ILE A 841 -5.27 -8.56 -10.41
C ILE A 841 -5.97 -7.88 -9.24
N LEU A 842 -7.02 -8.51 -8.72
CA LEU A 842 -7.70 -8.10 -7.51
C LEU A 842 -6.85 -8.41 -6.28
N VAL A 843 -6.86 -7.49 -5.32
CA VAL A 843 -6.13 -7.60 -4.06
C VAL A 843 -7.08 -7.27 -2.92
N SER A 844 -7.25 -8.14 -1.93
CA SER A 844 -8.04 -7.83 -0.74
C SER A 844 -7.40 -6.68 0.03
N GLN A 845 -8.17 -5.68 0.45
CA GLN A 845 -7.68 -4.62 1.35
C GLN A 845 -7.44 -5.14 2.79
N PHE A 846 -7.71 -6.40 3.08
CA PHE A 846 -7.38 -7.01 4.36
C PHE A 846 -6.08 -7.81 4.24
N ASP A 847 -5.14 -7.55 5.15
CA ASP A 847 -3.85 -8.25 5.14
C ASP A 847 -3.97 -9.66 5.72
N ASN A 848 -2.88 -10.43 5.60
CA ASN A 848 -2.81 -11.81 6.06
C ASN A 848 -3.12 -11.97 7.56
N SER A 849 -2.96 -10.92 8.38
CA SER A 849 -3.20 -11.01 9.82
C SER A 849 -4.67 -11.13 10.18
N VAL A 850 -5.57 -10.71 9.27
CA VAL A 850 -7.02 -10.69 9.50
C VAL A 850 -7.82 -11.48 8.46
N ALA A 851 -7.24 -11.84 7.30
CA ALA A 851 -7.94 -12.50 6.21
C ALA A 851 -8.71 -13.77 6.63
N GLU A 852 -8.09 -14.68 7.38
CA GLU A 852 -8.74 -15.90 7.89
C GLU A 852 -9.89 -15.57 8.86
N SER A 853 -9.68 -14.61 9.76
CA SER A 853 -10.70 -14.18 10.73
C SER A 853 -11.86 -13.46 10.04
N ALA A 854 -11.63 -12.86 8.88
CA ALA A 854 -12.65 -12.29 8.00
C ALA A 854 -13.39 -13.36 7.16
N GLY A 855 -13.10 -14.64 7.37
CA GLY A 855 -13.78 -15.77 6.73
C GLY A 855 -13.32 -16.07 5.30
N LEU A 856 -12.11 -15.66 4.93
CA LEU A 856 -11.56 -15.92 3.60
C LEU A 856 -10.73 -17.19 3.62
N LEU A 857 -10.99 -18.09 2.66
CA LEU A 857 -10.13 -19.24 2.42
C LEU A 857 -8.82 -18.76 1.81
N LYS A 858 -7.76 -18.83 2.60
CA LYS A 858 -6.41 -18.53 2.16
C LYS A 858 -5.73 -19.80 1.64
N MET A 859 -5.05 -19.68 0.51
CA MET A 859 -4.12 -20.67 -0.01
C MET A 859 -2.77 -20.01 -0.27
N ASP A 860 -1.69 -20.62 0.22
CA ASP A 860 -0.33 -20.12 -0.02
C ASP A 860 0.30 -20.82 -1.22
N PHE A 861 0.39 -20.08 -2.33
CA PHE A 861 1.07 -20.47 -3.56
C PHE A 861 2.48 -19.87 -3.52
N LEU A 862 3.43 -20.61 -2.95
CA LEU A 862 4.81 -20.12 -2.78
C LEU A 862 5.63 -20.40 -4.04
N GLY A 863 6.30 -19.37 -4.57
CA GLY A 863 7.35 -19.54 -5.57
C GLY A 863 8.64 -19.99 -4.90
N LEU A 864 9.04 -21.25 -5.10
CA LEU A 864 10.28 -21.79 -4.58
C LEU A 864 11.32 -21.89 -5.70
N ARG A 865 12.25 -20.93 -5.69
CA ARG A 865 13.38 -20.89 -6.64
C ARG A 865 14.17 -22.19 -6.74
N THR A 866 14.27 -22.96 -5.67
CA THR A 866 14.95 -24.27 -5.70
C THR A 866 14.29 -25.25 -6.67
N LEU A 867 12.96 -25.22 -6.80
CA LEU A 867 12.25 -26.05 -7.78
C LEU A 867 12.56 -25.61 -9.21
N THR A 868 12.69 -24.30 -9.45
CA THR A 868 13.20 -23.75 -10.72
C THR A 868 14.62 -24.25 -11.00
N ILE A 869 15.51 -24.23 -9.98
CA ILE A 869 16.88 -24.73 -10.11
C ILE A 869 16.90 -26.21 -10.52
N ILE A 870 16.11 -27.05 -9.85
CA ILE A 870 16.00 -28.47 -10.19
C ILE A 870 15.51 -28.63 -11.64
N LYS A 871 14.41 -27.95 -12.00
CA LYS A 871 13.81 -28.01 -13.34
C LYS A 871 14.78 -27.57 -14.45
N ASP A 872 15.47 -26.45 -14.26
CA ASP A 872 16.48 -25.95 -15.21
C ASP A 872 17.67 -26.90 -15.32
N ALA A 873 18.12 -27.50 -14.21
CA ALA A 873 19.19 -28.50 -14.23
C ALA A 873 18.78 -29.74 -15.01
N LEU A 874 17.56 -30.26 -14.80
CA LEU A 874 17.00 -31.38 -15.55
C LEU A 874 16.88 -31.08 -17.05
N LYS A 875 16.49 -29.84 -17.40
CA LYS A 875 16.44 -29.38 -18.80
C LYS A 875 17.82 -29.44 -19.45
N LEU A 876 18.86 -28.96 -18.75
CA LEU A 876 20.25 -29.02 -19.25
C LEU A 876 20.75 -30.47 -19.37
N ILE A 877 20.43 -31.33 -18.39
CA ILE A 877 20.75 -32.76 -18.43
C ILE A 877 20.09 -33.45 -19.64
N LYS A 878 18.80 -33.18 -19.87
CA LYS A 878 18.07 -33.71 -21.03
C LYS A 878 18.64 -33.20 -22.35
N GLN A 879 19.01 -31.92 -22.43
CA GLN A 879 19.65 -31.37 -23.64
C GLN A 879 21.00 -32.02 -23.95
N ARG A 880 21.80 -32.30 -22.92
CA ARG A 880 23.17 -32.80 -23.09
C ARG A 880 23.25 -34.32 -23.23
N TYR A 881 22.56 -35.04 -22.35
CA TYR A 881 22.65 -36.49 -22.24
C TYR A 881 21.45 -37.22 -22.85
N ASN A 882 20.37 -36.49 -23.22
CA ASN A 882 19.09 -37.06 -23.62
C ASN A 882 18.49 -38.04 -22.58
N ILE A 883 18.77 -37.76 -21.30
CA ILE A 883 18.23 -38.50 -20.15
C ILE A 883 17.10 -37.67 -19.54
N ASP A 884 15.93 -38.28 -19.37
CA ASP A 884 14.79 -37.68 -18.66
C ASP A 884 14.76 -38.26 -17.24
N ILE A 885 15.01 -37.42 -16.23
CA ILE A 885 15.04 -37.85 -14.83
C ILE A 885 13.77 -37.34 -14.16
N ASN A 886 12.97 -38.26 -13.61
CA ASN A 886 11.87 -37.92 -12.72
C ASN A 886 12.41 -37.68 -11.30
N PRO A 887 12.27 -36.47 -10.71
CA PRO A 887 12.73 -36.19 -9.35
C PRO A 887 12.13 -37.11 -8.29
N ASP A 888 10.87 -37.51 -8.46
CA ASP A 888 10.14 -38.33 -7.47
C ASP A 888 10.66 -39.78 -7.42
N GLU A 889 11.46 -40.20 -8.41
CA GLU A 889 12.03 -41.55 -8.51
C GLU A 889 13.53 -41.59 -8.14
N ILE A 890 14.11 -40.46 -7.68
CA ILE A 890 15.52 -40.41 -7.28
C ILE A 890 15.75 -41.32 -6.06
N PRO A 891 16.72 -42.26 -6.11
CA PRO A 891 17.00 -43.16 -4.99
C PRO A 891 17.63 -42.39 -3.83
N LEU A 892 17.13 -42.63 -2.61
CA LEU A 892 17.56 -41.93 -1.39
C LEU A 892 18.78 -42.55 -0.69
N ASP A 893 19.47 -43.48 -1.35
CA ASP A 893 20.65 -44.21 -0.85
C ASP A 893 21.91 -44.02 -1.72
N ASP A 894 21.91 -43.04 -2.64
CA ASP A 894 23.05 -42.77 -3.52
C ASP A 894 24.34 -42.39 -2.75
N ALA A 895 25.39 -43.19 -2.96
CA ALA A 895 26.65 -43.06 -2.25
C ALA A 895 27.38 -41.74 -2.53
N LYS A 896 27.32 -41.24 -3.78
CA LYS A 896 27.98 -39.97 -4.16
C LYS A 896 27.32 -38.77 -3.48
N THR A 897 25.99 -38.80 -3.40
CA THR A 897 25.20 -37.78 -2.71
C THR A 897 25.57 -37.68 -1.23
N TYR A 898 25.63 -38.82 -0.52
CA TYR A 898 26.08 -38.82 0.87
C TYR A 898 27.54 -38.42 1.04
N GLN A 899 28.42 -38.77 0.08
CA GLN A 899 29.82 -38.36 0.13
C GLN A 899 29.95 -36.83 0.12
N LEU A 900 29.16 -36.15 -0.71
CA LEU A 900 29.14 -34.68 -0.77
C LEU A 900 28.75 -34.08 0.59
N PHE A 901 27.73 -34.62 1.23
CA PHE A 901 27.33 -34.20 2.58
C PHE A 901 28.39 -34.50 3.64
N LYS A 902 29.03 -35.68 3.61
CA LYS A 902 30.12 -36.06 4.53
C LYS A 902 31.34 -35.14 4.41
N GLU A 903 31.61 -34.60 3.23
CA GLU A 903 32.68 -33.61 3.00
C GLU A 903 32.26 -32.18 3.35
N GLY A 904 30.96 -31.95 3.58
CA GLY A 904 30.39 -30.62 3.81
C GLY A 904 30.48 -29.72 2.57
N ARG A 905 30.50 -30.29 1.36
CA ARG A 905 30.58 -29.55 0.07
C ARG A 905 29.22 -29.05 -0.41
N THR A 906 28.43 -28.48 0.51
CA THR A 906 27.00 -28.20 0.32
C THR A 906 26.68 -26.79 -0.19
N VAL A 907 27.66 -26.08 -0.73
CA VAL A 907 27.43 -24.79 -1.41
C VAL A 907 26.40 -24.97 -2.53
N GLY A 908 25.37 -24.11 -2.56
CA GLY A 908 24.28 -24.22 -3.55
C GLY A 908 23.32 -25.39 -3.30
N ILE A 909 23.38 -26.08 -2.15
CA ILE A 909 22.39 -27.09 -1.73
C ILE A 909 21.38 -26.45 -0.78
N PHE A 910 20.10 -26.61 -1.08
CA PHE A 910 18.99 -26.01 -0.34
C PHE A 910 19.05 -26.35 1.16
N GLN A 911 18.89 -25.36 2.04
CA GLN A 911 18.99 -25.45 3.52
C GLN A 911 20.37 -25.83 4.11
N TYR A 912 21.27 -26.46 3.36
CA TYR A 912 22.54 -26.98 3.90
C TYR A 912 23.80 -26.15 3.57
N GLU A 913 23.65 -24.99 2.93
CA GLU A 913 24.79 -24.23 2.39
C GLU A 913 25.61 -23.41 3.42
N SER A 914 25.06 -23.10 4.60
CA SER A 914 25.75 -22.20 5.55
C SER A 914 27.04 -22.80 6.11
N ALA A 915 28.05 -21.96 6.39
CA ALA A 915 29.36 -22.43 6.85
C ALA A 915 29.32 -23.26 8.14
N GLY A 916 28.45 -22.91 9.09
CA GLY A 916 28.26 -23.69 10.32
C GLY A 916 27.57 -25.03 10.05
N MET A 917 26.60 -25.08 9.13
CA MET A 917 25.96 -26.33 8.72
C MET A 917 26.97 -27.25 8.03
N GLN A 918 27.77 -26.73 7.10
CA GLN A 918 28.86 -27.47 6.45
C GLN A 918 29.82 -28.11 7.45
N LYS A 919 30.15 -27.39 8.53
CA LYS A 919 30.98 -27.93 9.62
C LYS A 919 30.30 -29.12 10.28
N TYR A 920 29.05 -28.98 10.73
CA TYR A 920 28.33 -30.06 11.38
C TYR A 920 28.06 -31.25 10.47
N MET A 921 27.89 -31.04 9.17
CA MET A 921 27.76 -32.14 8.20
C MET A 921 29.04 -32.98 8.09
N ARG A 922 30.23 -32.34 8.14
CA ARG A 922 31.52 -33.03 8.21
C ARG A 922 31.71 -33.84 9.49
N ASP A 923 31.22 -33.30 10.60
CA ASP A 923 31.30 -33.96 11.90
C ASP A 923 30.28 -35.11 12.00
N LEU A 924 29.05 -34.91 11.53
CA LEU A 924 27.96 -35.89 11.54
C LEU A 924 28.21 -37.08 10.61
N LYS A 925 28.78 -36.82 9.42
CA LYS A 925 28.93 -37.81 8.34
C LYS A 925 27.63 -38.59 8.07
N PRO A 926 26.58 -37.95 7.52
CA PRO A 926 25.28 -38.58 7.32
C PRO A 926 25.39 -39.84 6.44
N THR A 927 24.59 -40.85 6.77
CA THR A 927 24.58 -42.17 6.11
C THR A 927 23.18 -42.62 5.70
N VAL A 928 22.14 -42.04 6.31
CA VAL A 928 20.73 -42.35 6.01
C VAL A 928 19.94 -41.05 5.86
N PHE A 929 18.76 -41.10 5.24
CA PHE A 929 17.96 -39.91 4.98
C PHE A 929 17.48 -39.24 6.29
N ALA A 930 17.17 -40.03 7.32
CA ALA A 930 16.80 -39.56 8.65
C ALA A 930 17.84 -38.61 9.28
N ASP A 931 19.14 -38.81 9.00
CA ASP A 931 20.20 -37.90 9.48
C ASP A 931 20.01 -36.48 8.94
N LEU A 932 19.58 -36.36 7.68
CA LEU A 932 19.35 -35.07 7.03
C LEU A 932 18.13 -34.39 7.68
N ILE A 933 17.02 -35.13 7.83
CA ILE A 933 15.80 -34.65 8.49
C ILE A 933 16.11 -34.10 9.89
N ALA A 934 16.89 -34.83 10.68
CA ALA A 934 17.27 -34.42 12.03
C ALA A 934 18.17 -33.18 12.02
N MET A 935 19.17 -33.12 11.14
CA MET A 935 20.09 -31.98 11.09
C MET A 935 19.38 -30.68 10.64
N ASN A 936 18.41 -30.77 9.72
CA ASN A 936 17.58 -29.62 9.33
C ASN A 936 16.74 -29.08 10.51
N ALA A 937 16.25 -29.99 11.37
CA ALA A 937 15.54 -29.61 12.59
C ALA A 937 16.48 -29.01 13.66
N LEU A 938 17.65 -29.61 13.87
CA LEU A 938 18.58 -29.27 14.95
C LEU A 938 19.41 -28.00 14.69
N TYR A 939 19.71 -27.65 13.45
CA TYR A 939 20.56 -26.50 13.11
C TYR A 939 19.80 -25.17 13.19
N ARG A 940 19.38 -24.82 14.41
CA ARG A 940 18.64 -23.58 14.73
C ARG A 940 19.17 -22.97 16.03
N PRO A 941 18.94 -21.66 16.29
CA PRO A 941 19.26 -21.06 17.58
C PRO A 941 18.51 -21.81 18.70
N GLY A 942 19.24 -22.33 19.69
CA GLY A 942 18.68 -23.18 20.76
C GLY A 942 19.12 -24.65 20.64
N PRO A 943 18.60 -25.44 19.69
CA PRO A 943 18.88 -26.86 19.58
C PRO A 943 20.29 -27.17 19.05
N ILE A 944 20.99 -26.17 18.50
CA ILE A 944 22.39 -26.31 18.07
C ILE A 944 23.32 -26.86 19.17
N LYS A 945 22.98 -26.64 20.44
CA LYS A 945 23.72 -27.15 21.61
C LYS A 945 23.66 -28.68 21.75
N TYR A 946 22.65 -29.32 21.18
CA TYR A 946 22.46 -30.78 21.22
C TYR A 946 23.11 -31.49 20.02
N ILE A 947 23.54 -30.77 18.99
CA ILE A 947 24.21 -31.35 17.82
C ILE A 947 25.47 -32.14 18.22
N PRO A 948 26.36 -31.66 19.12
CA PRO A 948 27.50 -32.44 19.57
C PRO A 948 27.11 -33.80 20.19
N ASN A 949 26.09 -33.84 21.05
CA ASN A 949 25.59 -35.10 21.62
C ASN A 949 25.01 -36.01 20.54
N PHE A 950 24.23 -35.46 19.60
CA PHE A 950 23.67 -36.21 18.47
C PHE A 950 24.78 -36.90 17.66
N ILE A 951 25.85 -36.16 17.34
CA ILE A 951 27.00 -36.66 16.60
C ILE A 951 27.79 -37.71 17.39
N ASN A 952 28.08 -37.44 18.67
CA ASN A 952 28.84 -38.37 19.52
C ASN A 952 28.10 -39.69 19.71
N ARG A 953 26.78 -39.64 19.92
CA ARG A 953 25.94 -40.83 20.07
C ARG A 953 25.88 -41.65 18.79
N LYS A 954 25.74 -40.98 17.64
CA LYS A 954 25.77 -41.65 16.33
C LYS A 954 27.08 -42.41 16.09
N HIS A 955 28.23 -41.82 16.44
CA HIS A 955 29.54 -42.44 16.25
C HIS A 955 29.92 -43.42 17.38
N GLY A 956 29.05 -43.63 18.37
CA GLY A 956 29.32 -44.49 19.53
C GLY A 956 30.38 -43.95 20.48
N VAL A 957 30.69 -42.65 20.43
CA VAL A 957 31.59 -41.96 21.37
C VAL A 957 30.89 -41.69 22.70
N GLU A 958 29.58 -41.43 22.65
CA GLU A 958 28.69 -41.28 23.79
C GLU A 958 27.64 -42.40 23.74
N GLU A 959 27.30 -43.02 24.88
CA GLU A 959 26.24 -44.02 24.93
C GLU A 959 24.87 -43.38 24.70
N ILE A 960 23.99 -44.08 23.98
CA ILE A 960 22.61 -43.63 23.80
C ILE A 960 21.85 -43.90 25.10
N VAL A 961 21.47 -42.83 25.79
CA VAL A 961 20.72 -42.91 27.05
C VAL A 961 19.24 -42.65 26.79
N TYR A 962 18.41 -43.61 27.19
CA TYR A 962 16.95 -43.46 27.28
C TYR A 962 16.55 -43.37 28.75
N ASP A 963 15.85 -42.31 29.15
CA ASP A 963 15.43 -42.13 30.55
C ASP A 963 14.51 -43.28 31.01
N LEU A 964 13.64 -43.75 30.11
CA LEU A 964 12.71 -44.86 30.30
C LEU A 964 12.81 -45.80 29.07
N PRO A 965 12.78 -47.14 29.24
CA PRO A 965 12.81 -48.08 28.12
C PRO A 965 11.72 -47.81 27.06
N GLU A 966 10.56 -47.34 27.49
CA GLU A 966 9.41 -47.04 26.64
C GLU A 966 9.67 -45.88 25.67
N THR A 967 10.69 -45.05 25.91
CA THR A 967 11.03 -43.93 25.02
C THR A 967 11.92 -44.34 23.85
N GLU A 968 12.51 -45.56 23.90
CA GLU A 968 13.39 -46.07 22.84
C GLU A 968 12.68 -46.12 21.49
N GLU A 969 11.43 -46.60 21.47
CA GLU A 969 10.62 -46.79 20.26
C GLU A 969 10.61 -45.54 19.36
N TYR A 970 10.38 -44.35 19.94
CA TYR A 970 10.25 -43.09 19.19
C TYR A 970 11.52 -42.23 19.14
N LEU A 971 12.49 -42.48 20.03
CA LEU A 971 13.74 -41.72 20.10
C LEU A 971 14.94 -42.44 19.47
N LYS A 972 14.78 -43.69 19.03
CA LYS A 972 15.85 -44.46 18.36
C LYS A 972 16.36 -43.79 17.10
N GLU A 973 15.47 -43.26 16.26
CA GLU A 973 15.84 -42.53 15.03
C GLU A 973 16.71 -41.29 15.32
N THR A 974 16.55 -40.69 16.49
CA THR A 974 17.24 -39.46 16.91
C THR A 974 18.27 -39.69 18.02
N TYR A 975 18.76 -40.93 18.16
CA TYR A 975 19.81 -41.30 19.12
C TYR A 975 19.50 -40.89 20.56
N GLY A 976 18.24 -41.05 21.00
CA GLY A 976 17.82 -40.75 22.37
C GLY A 976 17.64 -39.26 22.67
N ILE A 977 17.62 -38.39 21.65
CA ILE A 977 17.42 -36.95 21.78
C ILE A 977 16.04 -36.60 21.24
N THR A 978 15.23 -35.86 21.99
CA THR A 978 13.95 -35.33 21.48
C THR A 978 14.23 -34.19 20.50
N VAL A 979 13.81 -34.35 19.24
CA VAL A 979 14.05 -33.39 18.14
C VAL A 979 12.74 -32.89 17.50
N TYR A 980 11.70 -33.73 17.49
CA TYR A 980 10.47 -33.43 16.77
C TYR A 980 9.27 -33.21 17.70
N GLN A 981 8.30 -32.42 17.24
CA GLN A 981 7.01 -32.22 17.89
C GLN A 981 6.22 -33.54 17.97
N GLU A 982 6.28 -34.32 16.91
CA GLU A 982 5.62 -35.62 16.76
C GLU A 982 6.13 -36.64 17.80
N GLN A 983 7.42 -36.58 18.16
CA GLN A 983 7.98 -37.41 19.23
C GLN A 983 7.37 -37.08 20.58
N VAL A 984 7.19 -35.79 20.91
CA VAL A 984 6.53 -35.37 22.16
C VAL A 984 5.08 -35.86 22.18
N MET A 985 4.38 -35.78 21.05
CA MET A 985 3.00 -36.26 20.94
C MET A 985 2.92 -37.78 21.19
N LEU A 986 3.72 -38.58 20.49
CA LEU A 986 3.74 -40.05 20.63
C LEU A 986 4.16 -40.49 22.04
N LEU A 987 5.19 -39.84 22.60
CA LEU A 987 5.64 -40.14 23.96
C LEU A 987 4.60 -39.76 25.01
N SER A 988 3.87 -38.65 24.85
CA SER A 988 2.81 -38.30 25.81
C SER A 988 1.67 -39.30 25.81
N GLN A 989 1.33 -39.86 24.64
CA GLN A 989 0.34 -40.95 24.51
C GLN A 989 0.86 -42.23 25.16
N LYS A 990 2.10 -42.64 24.86
CA LYS A 990 2.70 -43.89 25.35
C LYS A 990 2.97 -43.87 26.85
N LEU A 991 3.54 -42.78 27.36
CA LEU A 991 3.96 -42.67 28.76
C LEU A 991 2.78 -42.36 29.68
N ALA A 992 1.87 -41.48 29.27
CA ALA A 992 0.83 -40.93 30.16
C ALA A 992 -0.62 -41.16 29.68
N ASN A 993 -0.84 -41.99 28.66
CA ASN A 993 -2.16 -42.30 28.11
C ASN A 993 -2.96 -41.06 27.65
N PHE A 994 -2.27 -40.01 27.20
CA PHE A 994 -2.93 -38.84 26.62
C PHE A 994 -3.73 -39.25 25.39
N THR A 995 -4.90 -38.63 25.16
CA THR A 995 -5.58 -38.79 23.87
C THR A 995 -4.75 -38.13 22.75
N LYS A 996 -5.04 -38.48 21.49
CA LYS A 996 -4.43 -37.83 20.32
C LYS A 996 -4.64 -36.31 20.35
N GLY A 997 -5.81 -35.84 20.83
CA GLY A 997 -6.08 -34.40 20.96
C GLY A 997 -5.42 -33.73 22.17
N GLU A 998 -5.30 -34.42 23.31
CA GLU A 998 -4.52 -33.93 24.45
C GLU A 998 -3.04 -33.78 24.10
N ALA A 999 -2.48 -34.72 23.33
CA ALA A 999 -1.10 -34.66 22.82
C ALA A 999 -0.85 -33.45 21.90
N ASP A 1000 -1.76 -33.14 20.96
CA ASP A 1000 -1.65 -31.92 20.13
C ASP A 1000 -1.78 -30.65 20.98
N THR A 1001 -2.64 -30.66 21.99
CA THR A 1001 -2.82 -29.53 22.91
C THR A 1001 -1.56 -29.27 23.72
N LEU A 1002 -0.91 -30.32 24.24
CA LEU A 1002 0.38 -30.24 24.92
C LEU A 1002 1.44 -29.58 24.01
N ARG A 1003 1.58 -30.08 22.78
CA ARG A 1003 2.51 -29.52 21.78
C ARG A 1003 2.23 -28.04 21.49
N LYS A 1004 0.96 -27.64 21.32
CA LYS A 1004 0.58 -26.23 21.11
C LYS A 1004 0.94 -25.36 22.30
N ALA A 1005 0.64 -25.83 23.51
CA ALA A 1005 0.93 -25.12 24.76
C ALA A 1005 2.45 -24.91 24.92
N MET A 1006 3.24 -25.93 24.61
CA MET A 1006 4.69 -25.89 24.56
C MET A 1006 5.19 -24.86 23.55
N GLY A 1007 4.73 -24.93 22.30
CA GLY A 1007 5.16 -24.00 21.24
C GLY A 1007 4.77 -22.54 21.49
N LYS A 1008 3.60 -22.28 22.09
CA LYS A 1008 3.10 -20.91 22.40
C LYS A 1008 3.48 -20.41 23.80
N LYS A 1009 4.27 -21.17 24.58
CA LYS A 1009 4.64 -20.83 25.97
C LYS A 1009 3.44 -20.53 26.88
N GLN A 1010 2.35 -21.28 26.71
CA GLN A 1010 1.13 -21.11 27.50
C GLN A 1010 1.27 -21.78 28.86
N ARG A 1011 1.95 -21.11 29.81
CA ARG A 1011 2.19 -21.63 31.17
C ARG A 1011 0.92 -22.17 31.82
N ASN A 1012 -0.17 -21.39 31.77
CA ASN A 1012 -1.47 -21.79 32.35
C ASN A 1012 -2.01 -23.13 31.80
N VAL A 1013 -1.67 -23.50 30.57
CA VAL A 1013 -2.10 -24.78 29.96
C VAL A 1013 -1.13 -25.90 30.34
N LEU A 1014 0.18 -25.61 30.34
CA LEU A 1014 1.22 -26.56 30.76
C LEU A 1014 1.04 -26.97 32.23
N ASP A 1015 0.76 -26.00 33.11
CA ASP A 1015 0.52 -26.23 34.55
C ASP A 1015 -0.71 -27.13 34.79
N LYS A 1016 -1.70 -27.09 33.89
CA LYS A 1016 -2.87 -27.97 33.94
C LYS A 1016 -2.59 -29.38 33.41
N MET A 1017 -1.66 -29.52 32.48
CA MET A 1017 -1.31 -30.80 31.85
C MET A 1017 -0.25 -31.59 32.62
N TYR A 1018 0.62 -30.90 33.36
CA TYR A 1018 1.67 -31.53 34.13
C TYR A 1018 1.15 -32.57 35.15
N PRO A 1019 0.14 -32.27 35.98
CA PRO A 1019 -0.41 -33.27 36.91
C PRO A 1019 -0.96 -34.50 36.18
N LYS A 1020 -1.69 -34.29 35.07
CA LYS A 1020 -2.21 -35.39 34.23
C LYS A 1020 -1.09 -36.26 33.68
N PHE A 1021 0.03 -35.67 33.24
CA PHE A 1021 1.16 -36.42 32.71
C PHE A 1021 1.78 -37.33 33.78
N ILE A 1022 1.99 -36.80 34.99
CA ILE A 1022 2.56 -37.56 36.11
C ILE A 1022 1.59 -38.66 36.57
N GLU A 1023 0.30 -38.36 36.71
CA GLU A 1023 -0.73 -39.33 37.11
C GLU A 1023 -0.90 -40.45 36.07
N GLY A 1024 -0.92 -40.11 34.78
CA GLY A 1024 -0.98 -41.09 33.69
C GLY A 1024 0.25 -41.99 33.65
N GLY A 1025 1.45 -41.42 33.85
CA GLY A 1025 2.68 -42.19 33.95
C GLY A 1025 2.72 -43.13 35.16
N LYS A 1026 2.20 -42.69 36.31
CA LYS A 1026 2.00 -43.56 37.49
C LYS A 1026 1.04 -44.69 37.20
N ALA A 1027 -0.06 -44.43 36.48
CA ALA A 1027 -1.00 -45.47 36.07
C ALA A 1027 -0.35 -46.53 35.15
N ASN A 1028 0.68 -46.14 34.40
CA ASN A 1028 1.51 -47.05 33.59
C ASN A 1028 2.70 -47.68 34.35
N ASN A 1029 2.76 -47.56 35.68
CA ASN A 1029 3.82 -48.06 36.55
C ASN A 1029 5.24 -47.51 36.24
N LEU A 1030 5.32 -46.27 35.74
CA LEU A 1030 6.59 -45.60 35.42
C LEU A 1030 7.13 -44.81 36.61
N ASP A 1031 8.46 -44.68 36.69
CA ASP A 1031 9.14 -43.94 37.77
C ASP A 1031 8.85 -42.43 37.69
N GLU A 1032 8.28 -41.88 38.77
CA GLU A 1032 7.90 -40.47 38.85
C GLU A 1032 9.09 -39.51 38.69
N THR A 1033 10.26 -39.85 39.23
CA THR A 1033 11.46 -38.99 39.15
C THR A 1033 11.92 -38.86 37.70
N LYS A 1034 11.88 -39.96 36.95
CA LYS A 1034 12.20 -39.99 35.52
C LYS A 1034 11.16 -39.24 34.69
N LEU A 1035 9.87 -39.37 35.00
CA LEU A 1035 8.81 -38.59 34.34
C LEU A 1035 8.98 -37.08 34.56
N GLN A 1036 9.33 -36.66 35.78
CA GLN A 1036 9.61 -35.25 36.08
C GLN A 1036 10.82 -34.73 35.28
N LYS A 1037 11.87 -35.53 35.15
CA LYS A 1037 13.02 -35.21 34.29
C LYS A 1037 12.60 -35.05 32.83
N ILE A 1038 11.84 -36.00 32.28
CA ILE A 1038 11.36 -35.96 30.89
C ILE A 1038 10.52 -34.70 30.64
N TRP A 1039 9.60 -34.37 31.54
CA TRP A 1039 8.80 -33.15 31.42
C TRP A 1039 9.67 -31.88 31.42
N LYS A 1040 10.65 -31.80 32.33
CA LYS A 1040 11.58 -30.67 32.38
C LYS A 1040 12.42 -30.55 31.11
N ASP A 1041 12.85 -31.69 30.56
CA ASP A 1041 13.57 -31.73 29.29
C ASP A 1041 12.65 -31.26 28.14
N TRP A 1042 11.37 -31.61 28.15
CA TRP A 1042 10.37 -31.11 27.19
C TRP A 1042 10.08 -29.62 27.36
N GLU A 1043 10.01 -29.07 28.57
CA GLU A 1043 9.83 -27.62 28.79
C GLU A 1043 11.03 -26.82 28.26
N ALA A 1044 12.25 -27.31 28.47
CA ALA A 1044 13.46 -26.70 27.93
C ALA A 1044 13.56 -26.84 26.40
N PHE A 1045 13.01 -27.92 25.86
CA PHE A 1045 12.97 -28.22 24.42
C PHE A 1045 11.83 -27.52 23.68
N ALA A 1046 10.71 -27.24 24.34
CA ALA A 1046 9.51 -26.62 23.79
C ALA A 1046 9.79 -25.29 23.06
N GLU A 1047 10.85 -24.59 23.46
CA GLU A 1047 11.32 -23.38 22.80
C GLU A 1047 11.79 -23.60 21.35
N TYR A 1048 12.12 -24.84 20.97
CA TYR A 1048 12.83 -25.17 19.74
C TYR A 1048 12.32 -26.43 19.01
N ALA A 1049 11.21 -27.02 19.45
CA ALA A 1049 10.64 -28.23 18.86
C ALA A 1049 10.22 -28.04 17.39
N PHE A 1050 10.63 -28.96 16.52
CA PHE A 1050 10.41 -28.82 15.07
C PHE A 1050 9.39 -29.82 14.52
N ASN A 1051 8.69 -29.44 13.44
CA ASN A 1051 7.72 -30.31 12.76
C ASN A 1051 8.46 -31.29 11.83
N LYS A 1052 8.35 -32.60 12.11
CA LYS A 1052 9.03 -33.66 11.34
C LYS A 1052 8.55 -33.69 9.89
N SER A 1053 7.26 -33.52 9.66
CA SER A 1053 6.66 -33.52 8.31
C SER A 1053 7.28 -32.43 7.42
N HIS A 1054 7.37 -31.21 7.95
CA HIS A 1054 8.01 -30.09 7.25
C HIS A 1054 9.52 -30.32 7.02
N SER A 1055 10.23 -30.84 8.04
CA SER A 1055 11.66 -31.15 7.92
C SER A 1055 11.94 -32.19 6.83
N THR A 1056 11.07 -33.20 6.73
CA THR A 1056 11.17 -34.31 5.77
C THR A 1056 11.04 -33.83 4.34
N CYS A 1057 10.02 -33.01 4.04
CA CYS A 1057 9.84 -32.43 2.71
C CYS A 1057 11.03 -31.58 2.28
N TYR A 1058 11.55 -30.73 3.17
CA TYR A 1058 12.67 -29.86 2.85
C TYR A 1058 13.99 -30.62 2.72
N ALA A 1059 14.19 -31.66 3.53
CA ALA A 1059 15.32 -32.57 3.39
C ALA A 1059 15.27 -33.34 2.06
N LEU A 1060 14.08 -33.65 1.54
CA LEU A 1060 13.92 -34.30 0.23
C LEU A 1060 14.38 -33.38 -0.91
N ILE A 1061 13.97 -32.12 -0.91
CA ILE A 1061 14.45 -31.12 -1.87
C ILE A 1061 15.99 -30.94 -1.76
N ALA A 1062 16.50 -30.87 -0.53
CA ALA A 1062 17.94 -30.80 -0.29
C ALA A 1062 18.68 -32.04 -0.82
N TYR A 1063 18.08 -33.23 -0.71
CA TYR A 1063 18.63 -34.44 -1.27
C TYR A 1063 18.62 -34.42 -2.81
N HIS A 1064 17.51 -34.01 -3.44
CA HIS A 1064 17.44 -33.88 -4.91
C HIS A 1064 18.51 -32.92 -5.44
N THR A 1065 18.67 -31.76 -4.79
CA THR A 1065 19.72 -30.79 -5.16
C THR A 1065 21.13 -31.36 -4.96
N ALA A 1066 21.37 -32.08 -3.87
CA ALA A 1066 22.64 -32.76 -3.63
C ALA A 1066 22.93 -33.87 -4.65
N TYR A 1067 21.92 -34.65 -5.04
CA TYR A 1067 22.02 -35.70 -6.03
C TYR A 1067 22.39 -35.14 -7.40
N LEU A 1068 21.73 -34.07 -7.83
CA LEU A 1068 22.06 -33.38 -9.08
C LEU A 1068 23.46 -32.79 -9.02
N LYS A 1069 23.86 -32.18 -7.90
CA LYS A 1069 25.24 -31.66 -7.74
C LYS A 1069 26.30 -32.77 -7.78
N ALA A 1070 26.02 -33.93 -7.18
CA ALA A 1070 26.97 -35.03 -7.11
C ALA A 1070 27.12 -35.81 -8.43
N ASN A 1071 26.04 -35.91 -9.21
CA ASN A 1071 26.00 -36.72 -10.44
C ASN A 1071 26.10 -35.89 -11.73
N TYR A 1072 25.64 -34.64 -11.71
CA TYR A 1072 25.59 -33.70 -12.85
C TYR A 1072 26.05 -32.29 -12.42
N PRO A 1073 27.30 -32.14 -11.95
CA PRO A 1073 27.77 -30.92 -11.29
C PRO A 1073 27.74 -29.68 -12.18
N ALA A 1074 28.06 -29.82 -13.48
CA ALA A 1074 28.10 -28.68 -14.40
C ALA A 1074 26.71 -28.12 -14.67
N GLU A 1075 25.74 -28.98 -14.96
CA GLU A 1075 24.35 -28.64 -15.25
C GLU A 1075 23.65 -28.06 -14.02
N TYR A 1076 23.87 -28.67 -12.85
CA TYR A 1076 23.31 -28.18 -11.60
C TYR A 1076 23.87 -26.80 -11.24
N MET A 1077 25.20 -26.61 -11.29
CA MET A 1077 25.80 -25.34 -10.92
C MET A 1077 25.51 -24.23 -11.93
N ALA A 1078 25.38 -24.54 -13.23
CA ALA A 1078 24.90 -23.59 -14.23
C ALA A 1078 23.47 -23.13 -13.91
N SER A 1079 22.59 -24.04 -13.50
CA SER A 1079 21.24 -23.71 -13.06
C SER A 1079 21.22 -22.85 -11.78
N VAL A 1080 22.03 -23.19 -10.77
CA VAL A 1080 22.19 -22.41 -9.54
C VAL A 1080 22.63 -20.98 -9.84
N MET A 1081 23.64 -20.80 -10.69
CA MET A 1081 24.12 -19.46 -11.06
C MET A 1081 23.07 -18.67 -11.88
N SER A 1082 22.35 -19.35 -12.78
CA SER A 1082 21.27 -18.73 -13.58
C SER A 1082 20.12 -18.22 -12.72
N ASN A 1083 19.77 -18.94 -11.66
CA ASN A 1083 18.73 -18.52 -10.72
C ASN A 1083 19.23 -17.49 -9.69
N ASN A 1084 20.52 -17.14 -9.72
CA ASN A 1084 21.15 -16.09 -8.89
C ASN A 1084 21.78 -14.99 -9.75
N ILE A 1085 21.32 -14.81 -10.99
CA ILE A 1085 21.95 -13.99 -12.03
C ILE A 1085 22.18 -12.52 -11.61
N ASN A 1086 21.30 -12.00 -10.75
CA ASN A 1086 21.36 -10.62 -10.25
C ASN A 1086 22.25 -10.44 -9.00
N ASN A 1087 22.83 -11.51 -8.45
CA ASN A 1087 23.64 -11.47 -7.22
C ASN A 1087 25.10 -11.83 -7.51
N THR A 1088 25.89 -10.83 -7.87
CA THR A 1088 27.31 -11.00 -8.22
C THR A 1088 28.12 -11.67 -7.09
N ALA A 1089 27.84 -11.37 -5.82
CA ALA A 1089 28.59 -11.96 -4.70
C ALA A 1089 28.35 -13.47 -4.59
N GLN A 1090 27.10 -13.93 -4.78
CA GLN A 1090 26.78 -15.35 -4.79
C GLN A 1090 27.34 -16.07 -6.02
N ILE A 1091 27.27 -15.44 -7.20
CA ILE A 1091 27.87 -16.02 -8.42
C ILE A 1091 29.37 -16.26 -8.24
N THR A 1092 30.11 -15.29 -7.70
CA THR A 1092 31.55 -15.46 -7.43
C THR A 1092 31.82 -16.65 -6.51
N MET A 1093 31.06 -16.78 -5.42
CA MET A 1093 31.17 -17.93 -4.50
C MET A 1093 30.89 -19.26 -5.21
N PHE A 1094 29.87 -19.33 -6.08
CA PHE A 1094 29.55 -20.53 -6.84
C PHE A 1094 30.62 -20.88 -7.87
N MET A 1095 31.24 -19.90 -8.52
CA MET A 1095 32.35 -20.11 -9.46
C MET A 1095 33.59 -20.68 -8.75
N GLU A 1096 33.90 -20.20 -7.56
CA GLU A 1096 34.98 -20.74 -6.73
C GLU A 1096 34.72 -22.20 -6.34
N ASP A 1097 33.47 -22.53 -5.98
CA ASP A 1097 33.05 -23.90 -5.68
C ASP A 1097 33.16 -24.82 -6.91
N CYS A 1098 32.71 -24.35 -8.09
CA CYS A 1098 32.86 -25.08 -9.36
C CYS A 1098 34.32 -25.45 -9.65
N LYS A 1099 35.22 -24.47 -9.48
CA LYS A 1099 36.66 -24.68 -9.66
C LYS A 1099 37.22 -25.74 -8.71
N SER A 1100 36.75 -25.78 -7.47
CA SER A 1100 37.16 -26.79 -6.49
C SER A 1100 36.69 -28.21 -6.84
N MET A 1101 35.59 -28.33 -7.59
CA MET A 1101 35.00 -29.58 -8.07
C MET A 1101 35.56 -30.02 -9.44
N GLY A 1102 36.42 -29.23 -10.07
CA GLY A 1102 36.95 -29.50 -11.41
C GLY A 1102 35.98 -29.15 -12.54
N VAL A 1103 35.03 -28.24 -12.32
CA VAL A 1103 34.13 -27.70 -13.34
C VAL A 1103 34.62 -26.33 -13.78
N ASP A 1104 35.04 -26.22 -15.04
CA ASP A 1104 35.48 -24.94 -15.61
C ASP A 1104 34.29 -24.02 -15.85
N VAL A 1105 34.42 -22.75 -15.45
CA VAL A 1105 33.48 -21.68 -15.78
C VAL A 1105 34.20 -20.70 -16.71
N LEU A 1106 33.79 -20.69 -17.98
CA LEU A 1106 34.32 -19.83 -19.02
C LEU A 1106 33.69 -18.43 -18.94
N GLY A 1107 34.43 -17.42 -19.41
CA GLY A 1107 33.92 -16.04 -19.50
C GLY A 1107 32.72 -15.91 -20.46
N PRO A 1108 32.01 -14.77 -20.44
CA PRO A 1108 30.95 -14.53 -21.41
C PRO A 1108 31.54 -14.46 -22.81
N ASP A 1109 30.74 -14.84 -23.80
CA ASP A 1109 31.10 -14.81 -25.21
C ASP A 1109 29.85 -14.56 -26.05
N VAL A 1110 29.81 -13.56 -26.93
CA VAL A 1110 28.58 -13.25 -27.69
C VAL A 1110 28.21 -14.35 -28.71
N ASN A 1111 29.13 -15.22 -29.09
CA ASN A 1111 28.90 -16.35 -29.99
C ASN A 1111 28.46 -17.65 -29.28
N GLU A 1112 28.61 -17.77 -27.97
CA GLU A 1112 28.21 -18.96 -27.21
C GLU A 1112 27.25 -18.68 -26.05
N SER A 1113 27.40 -17.55 -25.34
CA SER A 1113 26.62 -17.24 -24.14
C SER A 1113 25.14 -17.07 -24.45
N GLN A 1114 24.31 -17.56 -23.53
CA GLN A 1114 22.87 -17.34 -23.49
C GLN A 1114 22.55 -16.27 -22.44
N TYR A 1115 21.28 -15.90 -22.27
CA TYR A 1115 20.89 -15.03 -21.15
C TYR A 1115 21.27 -15.68 -19.81
N LYS A 1116 20.81 -16.93 -19.59
CA LYS A 1116 21.18 -17.80 -18.46
C LYS A 1116 22.55 -18.47 -18.69
N PHE A 1117 23.16 -18.99 -17.62
CA PHE A 1117 24.35 -19.84 -17.74
C PHE A 1117 23.99 -21.13 -18.46
N SER A 1118 24.91 -21.65 -19.28
CA SER A 1118 24.72 -22.87 -20.07
C SER A 1118 25.93 -23.79 -19.94
N VAL A 1119 25.79 -25.04 -20.39
CA VAL A 1119 26.87 -26.03 -20.37
C VAL A 1119 27.17 -26.44 -21.81
N ASN A 1120 28.44 -26.33 -22.22
CA ASN A 1120 28.86 -26.76 -23.55
C ASN A 1120 29.05 -28.29 -23.63
N GLU A 1121 29.29 -28.82 -24.84
CA GLU A 1121 29.48 -30.26 -25.05
C GLU A 1121 30.64 -30.84 -24.21
N LYS A 1122 31.67 -30.04 -23.95
CA LYS A 1122 32.84 -30.41 -23.13
C LYS A 1122 32.53 -30.45 -21.62
N GLY A 1123 31.33 -30.07 -21.20
CA GLY A 1123 30.93 -30.02 -19.79
C GLY A 1123 31.45 -28.80 -19.03
N GLN A 1124 31.82 -27.75 -19.75
CA GLN A 1124 32.25 -26.48 -19.18
C GLN A 1124 31.06 -25.53 -19.12
N ILE A 1125 30.96 -24.74 -18.06
CA ILE A 1125 29.88 -23.76 -17.89
C ILE A 1125 30.26 -22.49 -18.63
N ARG A 1126 29.37 -21.99 -19.49
CA ARG A 1126 29.51 -20.70 -20.17
C ARG A 1126 28.72 -19.63 -19.42
N PHE A 1127 29.37 -18.50 -19.14
CA PHE A 1127 28.78 -17.38 -18.39
C PHE A 1127 27.54 -16.81 -19.10
N GLY A 1128 26.47 -16.56 -18.35
CA GLY A 1128 25.25 -15.96 -18.89
C GLY A 1128 25.38 -14.45 -19.11
N LEU A 1129 24.91 -13.94 -20.25
CA LEU A 1129 24.94 -12.50 -20.56
C LEU A 1129 24.14 -11.67 -19.54
N GLY A 1130 23.08 -12.23 -18.98
CA GLY A 1130 22.27 -11.55 -17.97
C GLY A 1130 22.98 -11.33 -16.63
N ALA A 1131 24.07 -12.06 -16.35
CA ALA A 1131 24.87 -11.87 -15.13
C ALA A 1131 25.80 -10.66 -15.22
N ILE A 1132 25.92 -10.05 -16.40
CA ILE A 1132 26.69 -8.83 -16.62
C ILE A 1132 25.88 -7.64 -16.13
N LYS A 1133 26.44 -6.89 -15.18
CA LYS A 1133 25.76 -5.77 -14.54
C LYS A 1133 25.32 -4.72 -15.58
N GLY A 1134 24.01 -4.48 -15.65
CA GLY A 1134 23.41 -3.50 -16.56
C GLY A 1134 22.93 -4.07 -17.89
N ILE A 1135 23.03 -5.38 -18.09
CA ILE A 1135 22.46 -6.11 -19.24
C ILE A 1135 21.17 -6.81 -18.81
N GLY A 1136 20.08 -6.53 -19.51
CA GLY A 1136 18.78 -7.17 -19.29
C GLY A 1136 18.55 -8.37 -20.21
N GLU A 1137 17.37 -8.98 -20.06
CA GLU A 1137 16.91 -10.09 -20.92
C GLU A 1137 16.76 -9.63 -22.38
N GLY A 1138 16.05 -8.53 -22.64
CA GLY A 1138 15.82 -8.01 -24.00
C GLY A 1138 17.11 -7.82 -24.84
N PRO A 1139 18.16 -7.13 -24.34
CA PRO A 1139 19.44 -7.05 -25.05
C PRO A 1139 20.10 -8.41 -25.30
N SER A 1140 19.99 -9.35 -24.36
CA SER A 1140 20.57 -10.70 -24.50
C SER A 1140 19.84 -11.53 -25.56
N GLU A 1141 18.50 -11.45 -25.58
CA GLU A 1141 17.67 -12.10 -26.61
C GLU A 1141 17.94 -11.54 -28.00
N ALA A 1142 18.11 -10.22 -28.14
CA ALA A 1142 18.44 -9.60 -29.42
C ALA A 1142 19.77 -10.14 -29.98
N ILE A 1143 20.78 -10.31 -29.11
CA ILE A 1143 22.07 -10.90 -29.48
C ILE A 1143 21.90 -12.36 -29.91
N ASP A 1144 21.14 -13.16 -29.16
CA ASP A 1144 20.87 -14.57 -29.51
C ASP A 1144 20.14 -14.70 -30.84
N GLN A 1145 19.08 -13.91 -31.07
CA GLN A 1145 18.31 -13.90 -32.30
C GLN A 1145 19.17 -13.52 -33.52
N GLU A 1146 20.01 -12.48 -33.41
CA GLU A 1146 20.91 -12.13 -34.50
C GLU A 1146 21.96 -13.20 -34.74
N ARG A 1147 22.49 -13.84 -33.68
CA ARG A 1147 23.44 -14.95 -33.78
C ARG A 1147 22.86 -16.16 -34.51
N GLN A 1148 21.55 -16.42 -34.43
CA GLN A 1148 20.92 -17.52 -35.18
C GLN A 1148 21.08 -17.37 -36.70
N LYS A 1149 21.31 -16.15 -37.21
CA LYS A 1149 21.62 -15.90 -38.62
C LYS A 1149 23.07 -16.22 -39.00
N GLY A 1150 23.93 -16.49 -38.01
CA GLY A 1150 25.36 -16.81 -38.17
C GLY A 1150 26.19 -16.25 -37.02
N LYS A 1151 27.33 -16.87 -36.69
CA LYS A 1151 28.26 -16.34 -35.70
C LYS A 1151 28.74 -14.94 -36.08
N PHE A 1152 28.92 -14.07 -35.10
CA PHE A 1152 29.60 -12.79 -35.27
C PHE A 1152 31.06 -13.05 -35.63
N LYS A 1153 31.57 -12.34 -36.63
CA LYS A 1153 32.96 -12.52 -37.11
C LYS A 1153 33.96 -11.68 -36.35
N ASP A 1154 33.57 -10.44 -36.08
CA ASP A 1154 34.35 -9.43 -35.39
C ASP A 1154 33.38 -8.44 -34.72
N VAL A 1155 33.94 -7.44 -34.02
CA VAL A 1155 33.13 -6.46 -33.30
C VAL A 1155 32.33 -5.54 -34.23
N PHE A 1156 32.80 -5.29 -35.46
CA PHE A 1156 32.11 -4.43 -36.42
C PHE A 1156 30.89 -5.16 -36.98
N ASP A 1157 31.02 -6.44 -37.32
CA ASP A 1157 29.90 -7.31 -37.72
C ASP A 1157 28.82 -7.35 -36.62
N PHE A 1158 29.21 -7.35 -35.34
CA PHE A 1158 28.26 -7.23 -34.24
C PHE A 1158 27.49 -5.89 -34.27
N PHE A 1159 28.19 -4.76 -34.39
CA PHE A 1159 27.56 -3.43 -34.42
C PHE A 1159 26.72 -3.17 -35.67
N GLU A 1160 27.08 -3.77 -36.81
CA GLU A 1160 26.31 -3.65 -38.05
C GLU A 1160 25.00 -4.44 -37.98
N ARG A 1161 25.01 -5.59 -37.27
CA ARG A 1161 23.86 -6.51 -37.19
C ARG A 1161 22.91 -6.20 -36.04
N VAL A 1162 23.43 -5.77 -34.90
CA VAL A 1162 22.63 -5.56 -33.69
C VAL A 1162 22.17 -4.10 -33.59
N SER A 1163 20.86 -3.88 -33.55
CA SER A 1163 20.27 -2.54 -33.49
C SER A 1163 20.63 -1.77 -32.22
N SER A 1164 21.03 -0.51 -32.37
CA SER A 1164 21.32 0.41 -31.26
C SER A 1164 20.10 0.74 -30.39
N SER A 1165 18.87 0.50 -30.90
CA SER A 1165 17.64 0.63 -30.11
C SER A 1165 17.44 -0.51 -29.11
N GLN A 1166 18.01 -1.69 -29.38
CA GLN A 1166 17.93 -2.87 -28.53
C GLN A 1166 19.15 -3.02 -27.64
N VAL A 1167 20.33 -2.64 -28.14
CA VAL A 1167 21.60 -2.68 -27.41
C VAL A 1167 22.21 -1.28 -27.37
N ASN A 1168 21.95 -0.57 -26.27
CA ASN A 1168 22.45 0.79 -26.08
C ASN A 1168 23.94 0.80 -25.67
N LYS A 1169 24.57 1.97 -25.73
CA LYS A 1169 26.01 2.15 -25.41
C LYS A 1169 26.41 1.54 -24.06
N ARG A 1170 25.58 1.67 -23.02
CA ARG A 1170 25.88 1.14 -21.68
C ARG A 1170 25.92 -0.38 -21.65
N VAL A 1171 25.06 -1.05 -22.43
CA VAL A 1171 25.08 -2.51 -22.58
C VAL A 1171 26.37 -2.96 -23.26
N VAL A 1172 26.76 -2.28 -24.33
CA VAL A 1172 28.01 -2.56 -25.07
C VAL A 1172 29.24 -2.41 -24.18
N GLU A 1173 29.35 -1.30 -23.45
CA GLU A 1173 30.42 -1.07 -22.48
C GLU A 1173 30.50 -2.22 -21.46
N GLY A 1174 29.34 -2.71 -20.99
CA GLY A 1174 29.25 -3.88 -20.12
C GLY A 1174 29.80 -5.16 -20.76
N LEU A 1175 29.42 -5.46 -22.01
CA LEU A 1175 29.89 -6.62 -22.78
C LEU A 1175 31.42 -6.59 -22.97
N VAL A 1176 31.97 -5.43 -23.35
CA VAL A 1176 33.41 -5.24 -23.54
C VAL A 1176 34.17 -5.44 -22.23
N MET A 1177 33.75 -4.77 -21.14
CA MET A 1177 34.41 -4.88 -19.84
C MET A 1177 34.37 -6.32 -19.29
N ALA A 1178 33.27 -7.03 -19.54
CA ALA A 1178 33.10 -8.42 -19.13
C ALA A 1178 33.95 -9.41 -19.97
N GLY A 1179 34.46 -8.98 -21.13
CA GLY A 1179 35.25 -9.82 -22.04
C GLY A 1179 34.43 -10.63 -23.04
N ALA A 1180 33.20 -10.21 -23.33
CA ALA A 1180 32.30 -10.95 -24.24
C ALA A 1180 32.76 -10.99 -25.71
N PHE A 1181 33.75 -10.17 -26.08
CA PHE A 1181 34.36 -10.10 -27.40
C PHE A 1181 35.78 -10.70 -27.45
N ASP A 1182 36.27 -11.32 -26.37
CA ASP A 1182 37.66 -11.79 -26.27
C ASP A 1182 37.99 -12.96 -27.22
N GLU A 1183 37.00 -13.79 -27.58
CA GLU A 1183 37.19 -14.92 -28.51
C GLU A 1183 36.87 -14.56 -29.97
N LEU A 1184 36.41 -13.33 -30.24
CA LEU A 1184 36.00 -12.86 -31.57
C LEU A 1184 37.15 -12.27 -32.39
N ASP A 1185 38.05 -11.54 -31.73
CA ASP A 1185 39.08 -10.78 -32.42
C ASP A 1185 40.40 -10.80 -31.64
N THR A 1186 41.46 -10.29 -32.24
CA THR A 1186 42.79 -10.20 -31.61
C THR A 1186 42.98 -8.93 -30.77
N TYR A 1187 41.99 -8.02 -30.76
CA TYR A 1187 42.08 -6.77 -30.02
C TYR A 1187 41.89 -6.98 -28.52
N HIS A 1188 42.73 -6.30 -27.75
CA HIS A 1188 42.62 -6.27 -26.29
C HIS A 1188 41.45 -5.38 -25.88
N ARG A 1189 40.76 -5.74 -24.79
CA ARG A 1189 39.55 -5.06 -24.26
C ARG A 1189 39.65 -3.54 -24.14
N ALA A 1190 40.85 -3.01 -23.88
CA ALA A 1190 41.14 -1.58 -23.73
C ALA A 1190 41.19 -0.79 -25.06
N GLN A 1191 41.12 -1.48 -26.20
CA GLN A 1191 41.13 -0.88 -27.54
C GLN A 1191 39.72 -0.61 -28.08
N TYR A 1192 38.70 -1.19 -27.43
CA TYR A 1192 37.29 -0.88 -27.63
C TYR A 1192 36.87 0.22 -26.66
#